data_AF-A0A822A3S1-F1
#
_entry.id   AF-A0A822A3S1-F1
#
_cell.length_a   1.000
_cell.length_b   1.000
_cell.length_c   1.000
_cell.angle_alpha   90.00
_cell.angle_beta   90.00
_cell.angle_gamma   90.00
#
_symmetry.space_group_name_H-M   'P 1'
#
loop_
_entity.id
_entity.type
_entity.pdbx_description
1 polymer ?
#
loop_
_entity_poly.entity_id
_entity_poly.type
_entity_poly.pdbx_seq_one_letter_code
_entity_poly.pdbx_strand_id
1 'polypeptide(L)'
;MDIEKRRILVTLPECLEMLLLSPNYQRWCQRIRYCIFDEIHCMSGDIGSDVWERIMLLINCPMIGLSATVNNGESLRCWIENVEKQRSILSKTSEPRQVYLISHHERLADLNKYLYSNRQLYSLHPIGLMNGKQLTSRDIPKDFSLSPCETLRLNEAIQKHHVHSQSIPTLTEYFSPDWIIERSKCNKYSNLVSNQLKDLITNGETSKIDSICSSLSSTTSNQISYPELKPMSSLIHEFVLTLKEKNLLPCIVFTDSRSLCEELAESVTQYFEKLENELRQTKYKSQIEALEKLKTQIEKAAKTSNRCDNDEKGNDKSSKSQQTNEDRNQLHLSGYEENLLNGILDECTLANRRSCDRELVDQLIERVSSRHPRLVRYLNRGVAYHHPQLKGRSRSVVEGLFRNRYAQIIFSTWTLALGIHMPTKTVAFVKDSIHLDALQYRQSSGRAGRRGFDVEGNIVFIDISISKIRHLVISTIPDIQTHSLISVSLLMRLFNLYSNAEDKEDAIYRSLIVLQCPFNAQTELTRRLIDIQTRFHCLHTLDFLYRLNLINNQGDLIGLAGILMRLHEFEPANILLTYLIDTRLFHQLNDAEEIVHLLACIFTNLSWPVVRQSSERSLSIRQNLLRNSKVFLRPVSAEIRQRIESYNSLVKEIYGFYIENVARQMQSFNNNQEYLLPFSNVSFIQSSDYDNGTFEYYLHHHYSQQSKNVSISSFAGPSGLTHEQFMSNYNPTIGSWDLAYDLDLSPRTIPYVDIDARDHTNSSYYLNSYALDFFRHGSERLLISENEIDRSETYNFASSFFHSLASIKTSLNTIVENEMKQTKNNDMKFFKPLNEKFLNIEQNFSRKINDSFIKIEFY
;
A
#
# COMPACT_ATOMS: atom_id res chain seq x y z
N MET A 1 -17.14 -21.15 -5.78
CA MET A 1 -17.85 -20.49 -6.89
C MET A 1 -17.55 -21.27 -8.16
N ASP A 2 -18.52 -21.47 -9.04
CA ASP A 2 -18.30 -22.14 -10.33
C ASP A 2 -17.76 -21.11 -11.35
N ILE A 3 -16.43 -21.02 -11.42
CA ILE A 3 -15.71 -20.05 -12.25
C ILE A 3 -15.92 -20.35 -13.74
N GLU A 4 -16.12 -21.62 -14.10
CA GLU A 4 -16.24 -22.08 -15.49
C GLU A 4 -17.50 -21.59 -16.22
N LYS A 5 -18.53 -21.21 -15.45
CA LYS A 5 -19.83 -20.71 -15.95
C LYS A 5 -19.88 -19.19 -16.12
N ARG A 6 -18.88 -18.44 -15.66
CA ARG A 6 -18.90 -16.96 -15.72
C ARG A 6 -18.23 -16.46 -17.00
N ARG A 7 -18.85 -15.46 -17.66
CA ARG A 7 -18.28 -14.80 -18.86
C ARG A 7 -17.28 -13.69 -18.49
N ILE A 8 -17.45 -13.08 -17.32
CA ILE A 8 -16.58 -12.03 -16.78
C ILE A 8 -16.24 -12.45 -15.36
N LEU A 9 -14.94 -12.44 -15.05
CA LEU A 9 -14.40 -12.69 -13.71
C LEU A 9 -13.65 -11.44 -13.26
N VAL A 10 -14.09 -10.85 -12.15
CA VAL A 10 -13.34 -9.80 -11.44
C VAL A 10 -12.69 -10.48 -10.24
N THR A 11 -11.37 -10.37 -10.14
CA THR A 11 -10.57 -11.08 -9.12
C THR A 11 -9.36 -10.26 -8.72
N LEU A 12 -8.77 -10.60 -7.57
CA LEU A 12 -7.47 -10.08 -7.15
C LEU A 12 -6.33 -10.72 -7.97
N PRO A 13 -5.20 -10.03 -8.16
CA PRO A 13 -4.03 -10.57 -8.86
C PRO A 13 -3.58 -11.93 -8.30
N GLU A 14 -3.43 -12.05 -6.98
CA GLU A 14 -2.95 -13.28 -6.32
C GLU A 14 -3.85 -14.47 -6.63
N CYS A 15 -5.17 -14.24 -6.62
CA CYS A 15 -6.16 -15.26 -6.99
C CYS A 15 -6.05 -15.67 -8.46
N LEU A 16 -5.79 -14.72 -9.37
CA LEU A 16 -5.60 -15.01 -10.79
C LEU A 16 -4.30 -15.80 -11.03
N GLU A 17 -3.22 -15.43 -10.36
CA GLU A 17 -1.94 -16.14 -10.43
C GLU A 17 -2.08 -17.60 -9.95
N MET A 18 -2.79 -17.83 -8.84
CA MET A 18 -3.11 -19.18 -8.36
C MET A 18 -3.88 -20.00 -9.41
N LEU A 19 -4.81 -19.40 -10.13
CA LEU A 19 -5.57 -20.08 -11.19
C LEU A 19 -4.70 -20.38 -12.42
N LEU A 20 -3.86 -19.43 -12.84
CA LEU A 20 -2.97 -19.58 -14.00
C LEU A 20 -1.87 -20.62 -13.78
N LEU A 21 -1.38 -20.77 -12.55
CA LEU A 21 -0.39 -21.77 -12.16
C LEU A 21 -0.99 -23.11 -11.73
N SER A 22 -2.31 -23.26 -11.75
CA SER A 22 -2.96 -24.50 -11.35
C SER A 22 -3.21 -25.41 -12.56
N PRO A 23 -2.71 -26.67 -12.55
CA PRO A 23 -2.91 -27.61 -13.65
C PRO A 23 -4.40 -27.92 -13.91
N ASN A 24 -5.21 -27.97 -12.84
CA ASN A 24 -6.64 -28.28 -12.92
C ASN A 24 -7.45 -27.25 -13.71
N TYR A 25 -6.96 -26.01 -13.83
CA TYR A 25 -7.67 -24.91 -14.49
C TYR A 25 -7.11 -24.58 -15.87
N GLN A 26 -6.28 -25.45 -16.47
CA GLN A 26 -5.66 -25.19 -17.76
C GLN A 26 -6.69 -24.99 -18.89
N ARG A 27 -7.72 -25.84 -18.95
CA ARG A 27 -8.86 -25.69 -19.89
C ARG A 27 -9.58 -24.36 -19.73
N TRP A 28 -9.74 -23.91 -18.48
CA TRP A 28 -10.36 -22.62 -18.20
C TRP A 28 -9.46 -21.48 -18.69
N CYS A 29 -8.16 -21.55 -18.46
CA CYS A 29 -7.20 -20.55 -18.93
C CYS A 29 -7.22 -20.38 -20.45
N GLN A 30 -7.34 -21.49 -21.21
CA GLN A 30 -7.43 -21.46 -22.67
C GLN A 30 -8.69 -20.76 -23.20
N ARG A 31 -9.74 -20.63 -22.37
CA ARG A 31 -10.99 -19.93 -22.74
C ARG A 31 -10.91 -18.41 -22.53
N ILE A 32 -9.86 -17.91 -21.87
CA ILE A 32 -9.70 -16.47 -21.62
C ILE A 32 -9.35 -15.77 -22.93
N ARG A 33 -10.19 -14.81 -23.34
CA ARG A 33 -9.98 -14.03 -24.57
C ARG A 33 -9.32 -12.69 -24.35
N TYR A 34 -9.54 -12.07 -23.19
CA TYR A 34 -8.99 -10.77 -22.84
C TYR A 34 -8.70 -10.73 -21.34
N CYS A 35 -7.60 -10.08 -20.97
CA CYS A 35 -7.27 -9.78 -19.58
C CYS A 35 -7.18 -8.26 -19.42
N ILE A 36 -7.88 -7.70 -18.42
CA ILE A 36 -7.83 -6.26 -18.12
C ILE A 36 -7.06 -6.10 -16.82
N PHE A 37 -5.94 -5.40 -16.89
CA PHE A 37 -5.11 -5.03 -15.74
C PHE A 37 -5.41 -3.57 -15.41
N ASP A 38 -6.11 -3.33 -14.31
CA ASP A 38 -6.39 -1.99 -13.84
C ASP A 38 -5.30 -1.53 -12.86
N GLU A 39 -4.92 -0.25 -12.90
CA GLU A 39 -3.89 0.34 -12.06
C GLU A 39 -2.51 -0.35 -12.09
N ILE A 40 -1.98 -0.64 -13.29
CA ILE A 40 -0.66 -1.32 -13.48
C ILE A 40 0.50 -0.63 -12.72
N HIS A 41 0.44 0.68 -12.50
CA HIS A 41 1.43 1.37 -11.67
C HIS A 41 1.56 0.81 -10.24
N CYS A 42 0.64 -0.04 -9.77
CA CYS A 42 0.79 -0.79 -8.51
C CYS A 42 1.93 -1.82 -8.58
N MET A 43 2.48 -2.13 -9.76
CA MET A 43 3.66 -2.97 -9.94
C MET A 43 4.91 -2.44 -9.20
N SER A 44 4.97 -1.15 -8.86
CA SER A 44 6.06 -0.59 -8.06
C SER A 44 5.84 -0.60 -6.56
N GLY A 45 4.72 -1.14 -6.06
CA GLY A 45 4.44 -1.22 -4.63
C GLY A 45 5.27 -2.30 -3.92
N ASP A 46 5.40 -2.19 -2.60
CA ASP A 46 6.21 -3.10 -1.77
C ASP A 46 5.60 -4.52 -1.63
N ILE A 47 4.29 -4.67 -1.78
CA ILE A 47 3.55 -5.92 -1.51
C ILE A 47 2.78 -6.36 -2.76
N GLY A 48 3.09 -7.56 -3.27
CA GLY A 48 2.38 -8.20 -4.39
C GLY A 48 2.75 -7.67 -5.78
N SER A 49 3.76 -6.82 -5.91
CA SER A 49 4.31 -6.33 -7.18
C SER A 49 4.80 -7.44 -8.11
N ASP A 50 5.45 -8.44 -7.54
CA ASP A 50 5.97 -9.63 -8.21
C ASP A 50 4.85 -10.48 -8.85
N VAL A 51 3.67 -10.49 -8.22
CA VAL A 51 2.48 -11.20 -8.73
C VAL A 51 1.99 -10.58 -10.04
N TRP A 52 1.96 -9.25 -10.16
CA TRP A 52 1.52 -8.56 -11.38
C TRP A 52 2.37 -8.93 -12.58
N GLU A 53 3.69 -8.89 -12.42
CA GLU A 53 4.64 -9.24 -13.47
C GLU A 53 4.46 -10.70 -13.90
N ARG A 54 4.35 -11.64 -12.94
CA ARG A 54 4.14 -13.06 -13.23
C ARG A 54 2.85 -13.31 -13.99
N ILE A 55 1.74 -12.65 -13.63
CA ILE A 55 0.47 -12.83 -14.35
C ILE A 55 0.60 -12.36 -15.80
N MET A 56 1.22 -11.19 -16.05
CA MET A 56 1.45 -10.69 -17.41
C MET A 56 2.29 -11.66 -18.26
N LEU A 57 3.23 -12.36 -17.63
CA LEU A 57 4.05 -13.40 -18.26
C LEU A 57 3.30 -14.73 -18.43
N LEU A 58 2.34 -15.07 -17.57
CA LEU A 58 1.57 -16.31 -17.64
C LEU A 58 0.39 -16.28 -18.62
N ILE A 59 -0.22 -15.12 -18.87
CA ILE A 59 -1.42 -15.02 -19.71
C ILE A 59 -1.13 -15.24 -21.20
N ASN A 60 -1.91 -16.06 -21.89
CA ASN A 60 -1.75 -16.28 -23.34
C ASN A 60 -2.78 -15.52 -24.21
N CYS A 61 -3.44 -14.51 -23.63
CA CYS A 61 -4.51 -13.74 -24.29
C CYS A 61 -4.16 -12.26 -24.41
N PRO A 62 -4.75 -11.50 -25.35
CA PRO A 62 -4.61 -10.05 -25.41
C PRO A 62 -4.88 -9.36 -24.07
N MET A 63 -4.07 -8.37 -23.73
CA MET A 63 -4.21 -7.61 -22.49
C MET A 63 -4.56 -6.15 -22.75
N ILE A 64 -5.34 -5.56 -21.86
CA ILE A 64 -5.58 -4.12 -21.78
C ILE A 64 -5.02 -3.66 -20.44
N GLY A 65 -3.99 -2.82 -20.48
CA GLY A 65 -3.39 -2.24 -19.30
C GLY A 65 -3.86 -0.81 -19.07
N LEU A 66 -4.47 -0.55 -17.92
CA LEU A 66 -4.85 0.78 -17.48
C LEU A 66 -3.90 1.21 -16.36
N SER A 67 -3.40 2.43 -16.43
CA SER A 67 -2.45 2.94 -15.44
C SER A 67 -2.54 4.46 -15.34
N ALA A 68 -2.33 4.97 -14.12
CA ALA A 68 -1.86 6.33 -13.92
C ALA A 68 -0.53 6.57 -14.68
N THR A 69 -0.20 7.85 -14.88
CA THR A 69 1.04 8.26 -15.55
C THR A 69 2.26 7.69 -14.84
N VAL A 70 3.08 6.93 -15.57
CA VAL A 70 4.37 6.38 -15.15
C VAL A 70 5.49 6.96 -16.01
N ASN A 71 6.68 7.14 -15.46
CA ASN A 71 7.79 7.77 -16.17
C ASN A 71 8.45 6.82 -17.20
N ASN A 72 8.57 5.54 -16.87
CA ASN A 72 9.15 4.49 -17.72
C ASN A 72 8.12 3.67 -18.52
N GLY A 73 7.01 4.29 -18.97
CA GLY A 73 5.96 3.61 -19.73
C GLY A 73 6.44 2.99 -21.05
N GLU A 74 7.42 3.61 -21.71
CA GLU A 74 8.02 3.06 -22.94
C GLU A 74 8.87 1.81 -22.66
N SER A 75 9.55 1.76 -21.51
CA SER A 75 10.27 0.56 -21.06
C SER A 75 9.30 -0.61 -20.85
N LEU A 76 8.14 -0.34 -20.23
CA LEU A 76 7.06 -1.34 -20.07
C LEU A 76 6.56 -1.84 -21.42
N ARG A 77 6.29 -0.94 -22.36
CA ARG A 77 5.87 -1.29 -23.72
C ARG A 77 6.90 -2.19 -24.41
N CYS A 78 8.17 -1.79 -24.44
CA CYS A 78 9.26 -2.54 -25.05
C CYS A 78 9.41 -3.94 -24.43
N TRP A 79 9.25 -4.05 -23.12
CA TRP A 79 9.26 -5.35 -22.43
C TRP A 79 8.11 -6.25 -22.88
N ILE A 80 6.87 -5.76 -22.89
CA ILE A 80 5.71 -6.56 -23.35
C ILE A 80 5.87 -6.96 -24.82
N GLU A 81 6.38 -6.08 -25.69
CA GLU A 81 6.69 -6.43 -27.08
C GLU A 81 7.69 -7.57 -27.19
N ASN A 82 8.72 -7.58 -26.33
CA ASN A 82 9.69 -8.68 -26.27
C ASN A 82 9.05 -9.98 -25.77
N VAL A 83 8.18 -9.91 -24.76
CA VAL A 83 7.40 -11.06 -24.28
C VAL A 83 6.55 -11.65 -25.40
N GLU A 84 5.86 -10.82 -26.18
CA GLU A 84 5.03 -11.27 -27.31
C GLU A 84 5.86 -11.87 -28.46
N LYS A 85 7.06 -11.34 -28.72
CA LYS A 85 8.01 -11.96 -29.66
C LYS A 85 8.42 -13.36 -29.20
N GLN A 86 8.79 -13.51 -27.92
CA GLN A 86 9.18 -14.81 -27.37
C GLN A 86 8.02 -15.81 -27.35
N ARG A 87 6.80 -15.35 -27.04
CA ARG A 87 5.57 -16.16 -27.19
C ARG A 87 5.42 -16.70 -28.60
N SER A 88 5.58 -15.85 -29.62
CA SER A 88 5.43 -16.26 -31.03
C SER A 88 6.49 -17.29 -31.44
N ILE A 89 7.72 -17.15 -30.95
CA ILE A 89 8.82 -18.09 -31.21
C ILE A 89 8.51 -19.46 -30.58
N LEU A 90 8.12 -19.48 -29.30
CA LEU A 90 7.86 -20.71 -28.56
C LEU A 90 6.62 -21.45 -29.08
N SER A 91 5.52 -20.72 -29.30
CA SER A 91 4.24 -21.30 -29.75
C SER A 91 4.15 -21.57 -31.26
N LYS A 92 5.19 -21.22 -32.04
CA LYS A 92 5.24 -21.36 -33.51
C LYS A 92 4.08 -20.68 -34.24
N THR A 93 3.54 -19.59 -33.68
CA THR A 93 2.48 -18.78 -34.31
C THR A 93 3.05 -17.82 -35.35
N SER A 94 2.20 -17.42 -36.31
CA SER A 94 2.64 -16.68 -37.49
C SER A 94 3.19 -15.29 -37.20
N GLU A 95 2.66 -14.55 -36.21
CA GLU A 95 3.13 -13.20 -35.87
C GLU A 95 2.92 -12.83 -34.38
N PRO A 96 3.84 -12.06 -33.76
CA PRO A 96 3.67 -11.53 -32.42
C PRO A 96 2.58 -10.45 -32.37
N ARG A 97 1.88 -10.36 -31.23
CA ARG A 97 0.85 -9.36 -31.03
C ARG A 97 1.46 -7.96 -30.93
N GLN A 98 0.82 -6.97 -31.57
CA GLN A 98 1.24 -5.58 -31.50
C GLN A 98 0.86 -4.97 -30.15
N VAL A 99 1.78 -4.18 -29.59
CA VAL A 99 1.60 -3.48 -28.32
C VAL A 99 1.54 -1.99 -28.60
N TYR A 100 0.50 -1.32 -28.12
CA TYR A 100 0.33 0.13 -28.27
C TYR A 100 0.39 0.79 -26.90
N LEU A 101 1.30 1.76 -26.76
CA LEU A 101 1.30 2.68 -25.62
C LEU A 101 0.52 3.93 -26.00
N ILE A 102 -0.56 4.21 -25.27
CA ILE A 102 -1.38 5.42 -25.43
C ILE A 102 -1.20 6.25 -24.17
N SER A 103 -0.51 7.39 -24.29
CA SER A 103 -0.30 8.32 -23.18
C SER A 103 -1.16 9.58 -23.35
N HIS A 104 -1.75 10.01 -22.24
CA HIS A 104 -2.44 11.29 -22.13
C HIS A 104 -1.90 12.04 -20.92
N HIS A 105 -1.27 13.19 -21.16
CA HIS A 105 -0.66 14.02 -20.12
C HIS A 105 -1.58 15.16 -19.65
N GLU A 106 -2.72 15.33 -20.31
CA GLU A 106 -3.66 16.39 -19.99
C GLU A 106 -4.54 16.03 -18.80
N ARG A 107 -4.49 16.86 -17.77
CA ARG A 107 -5.47 16.84 -16.68
C ARG A 107 -6.67 17.71 -17.07
N LEU A 108 -7.87 17.31 -16.67
CA LEU A 108 -9.10 18.08 -16.92
C LEU A 108 -9.28 19.25 -15.94
N ALA A 109 -8.85 19.09 -14.68
CA ALA A 109 -8.94 20.10 -13.64
C ALA A 109 -7.54 20.37 -13.08
N ASP A 110 -7.12 21.63 -13.11
CA ASP A 110 -5.82 22.05 -12.56
C ASP A 110 -5.82 21.97 -11.05
N LEU A 111 -4.65 21.72 -10.46
CA LEU A 111 -4.52 21.58 -9.02
C LEU A 111 -3.94 22.83 -8.39
N ASN A 112 -4.67 23.43 -7.47
CA ASN A 112 -4.17 24.50 -6.60
C ASN A 112 -3.68 23.92 -5.28
N LYS A 113 -2.59 24.46 -4.74
CA LYS A 113 -1.96 23.97 -3.51
C LYS A 113 -2.04 25.03 -2.43
N TYR A 114 -2.41 24.62 -1.23
CA TYR A 114 -2.58 25.50 -0.08
C TYR A 114 -1.94 24.93 1.18
N LEU A 115 -1.41 25.80 2.03
CA LEU A 115 -1.04 25.50 3.41
C LEU A 115 -2.12 26.06 4.32
N TYR A 116 -2.67 25.25 5.21
CA TYR A 116 -3.60 25.72 6.24
C TYR A 116 -2.84 26.05 7.53
N SER A 117 -2.93 27.30 7.96
CA SER A 117 -2.42 27.75 9.26
C SER A 117 -3.26 28.93 9.76
N ASN A 118 -3.40 29.09 11.09
CA ASN A 118 -4.06 30.24 11.71
C ASN A 118 -5.45 30.58 11.11
N ARG A 119 -6.29 29.57 10.84
CA ARG A 119 -7.63 29.72 10.22
C ARG A 119 -7.63 30.32 8.80
N GLN A 120 -6.49 30.27 8.10
CA GLN A 120 -6.35 30.77 6.73
C GLN A 120 -5.71 29.72 5.81
N LEU A 121 -6.04 29.82 4.53
CA LEU A 121 -5.45 29.02 3.46
C LEU A 121 -4.46 29.90 2.70
N TYR A 122 -3.17 29.60 2.83
CA TYR A 122 -2.09 30.27 2.12
C TYR A 122 -1.81 29.55 0.82
N SER A 123 -1.90 30.25 -0.32
CA SER A 123 -1.61 29.69 -1.63
C SER A 123 -0.11 29.40 -1.76
N LEU A 124 0.22 28.17 -2.14
CA LEU A 124 1.59 27.71 -2.37
C LEU A 124 1.89 27.70 -3.86
N HIS A 125 2.88 28.48 -4.28
CA HIS A 125 3.37 28.45 -5.64
C HIS A 125 4.49 27.41 -5.78
N PRO A 126 4.41 26.42 -6.69
CA PRO A 126 5.40 25.35 -6.81
C PRO A 126 6.84 25.83 -6.98
N ILE A 127 7.06 26.87 -7.81
CA ILE A 127 8.40 27.48 -8.00
C ILE A 127 8.83 28.31 -6.79
N GLY A 128 7.89 28.90 -6.05
CA GLY A 128 8.20 29.65 -4.83
C GLY A 128 8.68 28.77 -3.68
N LEU A 129 8.46 27.45 -3.76
CA LEU A 129 9.01 26.48 -2.81
C LEU A 129 10.48 26.17 -3.06
N MET A 130 11.04 26.56 -4.21
CA MET A 130 12.41 26.23 -4.61
C MET A 130 13.38 27.38 -4.35
N ASN A 131 14.68 27.04 -4.33
CA ASN A 131 15.76 28.01 -4.32
C ASN A 131 16.55 27.94 -5.64
N GLY A 132 17.24 29.01 -6.02
CA GLY A 132 18.03 29.13 -7.23
C GLY A 132 19.06 28.02 -7.41
N LYS A 133 19.75 27.63 -6.33
CA LYS A 133 20.68 26.48 -6.33
C LYS A 133 20.01 25.13 -6.63
N GLN A 134 18.76 24.95 -6.22
CA GLN A 134 18.02 23.70 -6.45
C GLN A 134 17.52 23.62 -7.89
N LEU A 135 17.04 24.75 -8.42
CA LEU A 135 16.60 24.87 -9.82
C LEU A 135 17.75 24.71 -10.81
N THR A 136 18.97 25.12 -10.47
CA THR A 136 20.15 24.94 -11.34
C THR A 136 20.80 23.56 -11.22
N SER A 137 20.63 22.86 -10.11
CA SER A 137 21.20 21.51 -9.90
C SER A 137 20.26 20.36 -10.25
N ARG A 138 18.94 20.60 -10.27
CA ARG A 138 17.93 19.58 -10.59
C ARG A 138 17.11 20.03 -11.79
N ASP A 139 16.91 19.12 -12.73
CA ASP A 139 15.96 19.32 -13.80
C ASP A 139 14.54 19.42 -13.23
N ILE A 140 13.77 20.38 -13.76
CA ILE A 140 12.33 20.45 -13.49
C ILE A 140 11.68 19.18 -14.07
N PRO A 141 10.84 18.45 -13.31
CA PRO A 141 10.16 17.26 -13.81
C PRO A 141 9.43 17.51 -15.13
N LYS A 142 9.47 16.56 -16.07
CA LYS A 142 8.85 16.71 -17.40
C LYS A 142 7.33 16.93 -17.34
N ASP A 143 6.71 16.41 -16.28
CA ASP A 143 5.28 16.46 -15.97
C ASP A 143 4.89 17.69 -15.12
N PHE A 144 5.84 18.59 -14.84
CA PHE A 144 5.60 19.79 -14.08
C PHE A 144 4.67 20.74 -14.85
N SER A 145 3.42 20.82 -14.41
CA SER A 145 2.41 21.73 -14.97
C SER A 145 2.01 22.79 -13.95
N LEU A 146 1.90 24.03 -14.40
CA LEU A 146 1.37 25.15 -13.62
C LEU A 146 -0.09 25.39 -14.01
N SER A 147 -0.92 25.71 -13.02
CA SER A 147 -2.27 26.25 -13.27
C SER A 147 -2.18 27.62 -13.96
N PRO A 148 -3.22 28.06 -14.69
CA PRO A 148 -3.22 29.37 -15.32
C PRO A 148 -2.89 30.53 -14.37
N CYS A 149 -3.39 30.47 -13.13
CA CYS A 149 -3.07 31.46 -12.10
C CYS A 149 -1.62 31.41 -11.64
N GLU A 150 -1.04 30.22 -11.46
CA GLU A 150 0.39 30.05 -11.14
C GLU A 150 1.27 30.59 -12.28
N THR A 151 0.94 30.25 -13.53
CA THR A 151 1.65 30.73 -14.73
C THR A 151 1.66 32.24 -14.83
N LEU A 152 0.53 32.90 -14.54
CA LEU A 152 0.43 34.35 -14.56
C LEU A 152 1.32 34.98 -13.48
N ARG A 153 1.25 34.49 -12.24
CA ARG A 153 2.09 34.97 -11.13
C ARG A 153 3.58 34.77 -11.40
N LEU A 154 3.95 33.66 -12.03
CA LEU A 154 5.33 33.42 -12.47
C LEU A 154 5.77 34.46 -13.50
N ASN A 155 4.94 34.73 -14.51
CA ASN A 155 5.27 35.72 -15.54
C ASN A 155 5.46 37.12 -14.94
N GLU A 156 4.57 37.55 -14.03
CA GLU A 156 4.70 38.82 -13.31
C GLU A 156 6.01 38.89 -12.51
N ALA A 157 6.37 37.80 -11.82
CA ALA A 157 7.62 37.71 -11.06
C ALA A 157 8.86 37.77 -11.98
N ILE A 158 8.82 37.10 -13.13
CA ILE A 158 9.90 37.15 -14.13
C ILE A 158 10.04 38.57 -14.69
N GLN A 159 8.95 39.21 -15.12
CA GLN A 159 8.97 40.56 -15.67
C GLN A 159 9.52 41.59 -14.67
N LYS A 160 9.23 41.42 -13.38
CA LYS A 160 9.73 42.30 -12.31
C LYS A 160 11.24 42.21 -12.11
N HIS A 161 11.84 41.03 -12.31
CA HIS A 161 13.24 40.75 -11.96
C HIS A 161 14.14 40.47 -13.18
N HIS A 162 13.59 40.36 -14.39
CA HIS A 162 14.31 40.08 -15.63
C HIS A 162 13.77 40.92 -16.81
N VAL A 163 14.41 42.08 -17.05
CA VAL A 163 13.92 43.13 -17.97
C VAL A 163 14.27 42.86 -19.46
N HIS A 164 15.07 41.83 -19.78
CA HIS A 164 15.67 41.65 -21.12
C HIS A 164 15.45 40.30 -21.82
N SER A 165 14.51 39.46 -21.37
CA SER A 165 14.10 38.27 -22.17
C SER A 165 13.09 38.69 -23.25
N GLN A 166 13.07 37.98 -24.39
CA GLN A 166 12.08 38.15 -25.47
C GLN A 166 10.69 38.43 -24.88
N SER A 167 10.07 39.56 -25.20
CA SER A 167 8.82 39.97 -24.54
C SER A 167 7.74 38.91 -24.78
N ILE A 168 7.38 38.16 -23.74
CA ILE A 168 6.18 37.33 -23.78
C ILE A 168 5.03 38.29 -24.07
N PRO A 169 4.23 38.05 -25.12
CA PRO A 169 3.11 38.92 -25.46
C PRO A 169 2.21 39.12 -24.25
N THR A 170 1.68 40.34 -24.11
CA THR A 170 0.72 40.63 -23.03
C THR A 170 -0.49 39.70 -23.17
N LEU A 171 -1.21 39.42 -22.07
CA LEU A 171 -2.39 38.54 -22.13
C LEU A 171 -3.39 39.03 -23.19
N THR A 172 -3.54 40.35 -23.31
CA THR A 172 -4.36 41.01 -24.33
C THR A 172 -3.83 40.83 -25.76
N GLU A 173 -2.52 40.71 -25.97
CA GLU A 173 -1.96 40.42 -27.29
C GLU A 173 -2.08 38.93 -27.64
N TYR A 174 -1.86 38.04 -26.67
CA TYR A 174 -1.81 36.60 -26.93
C TYR A 174 -3.19 35.97 -27.11
N PHE A 175 -4.19 36.44 -26.36
CA PHE A 175 -5.55 35.87 -26.38
C PHE A 175 -6.56 36.69 -27.20
N SER A 176 -6.18 37.86 -27.73
CA SER A 176 -7.09 38.65 -28.58
C SER A 176 -7.08 38.15 -30.04
N PRO A 177 -8.24 38.05 -30.72
CA PRO A 177 -9.60 38.45 -30.32
C PRO A 177 -10.48 37.24 -29.91
N ASP A 178 -9.91 36.23 -29.24
CA ASP A 178 -10.64 35.03 -28.89
C ASP A 178 -11.48 35.23 -27.62
N TRP A 179 -12.80 35.25 -27.79
CA TRP A 179 -13.77 35.28 -26.69
C TRP A 179 -13.87 33.93 -25.95
N ILE A 180 -13.40 32.84 -26.57
CA ILE A 180 -13.23 31.52 -25.96
C ILE A 180 -11.75 31.20 -25.88
N ILE A 181 -11.23 31.13 -24.65
CA ILE A 181 -9.86 30.70 -24.40
C ILE A 181 -9.87 29.18 -24.24
N GLU A 182 -9.37 28.48 -25.26
CA GLU A 182 -9.15 27.05 -25.18
C GLU A 182 -7.99 26.69 -24.25
N ARG A 183 -8.11 25.56 -23.55
CA ARG A 183 -7.05 25.00 -22.70
C ARG A 183 -5.75 24.76 -23.47
N SER A 184 -5.86 24.38 -24.75
CA SER A 184 -4.72 24.22 -25.67
C SER A 184 -3.88 25.51 -25.79
N LYS A 185 -4.53 26.68 -25.85
CA LYS A 185 -3.89 28.00 -25.91
C LYS A 185 -3.28 28.38 -24.56
N CYS A 186 -3.97 28.13 -23.45
CA CYS A 186 -3.40 28.32 -22.11
C CYS A 186 -2.12 27.50 -21.90
N ASN A 187 -2.12 26.22 -22.32
CA ASN A 187 -0.96 25.35 -22.20
C ASN A 187 0.23 25.87 -23.03
N LYS A 188 -0.02 26.36 -24.26
CA LYS A 188 1.01 26.99 -25.09
C LYS A 188 1.60 28.23 -24.42
N TYR A 189 0.77 29.08 -23.84
CA TYR A 189 1.24 30.24 -23.07
C TYR A 189 2.09 29.82 -21.86
N SER A 190 1.62 28.83 -21.10
CA SER A 190 2.37 28.29 -19.96
C SER A 190 3.74 27.75 -20.37
N ASN A 191 3.83 27.07 -21.50
CA ASN A 191 5.09 26.58 -22.04
C ASN A 191 6.05 27.72 -22.41
N LEU A 192 5.55 28.84 -22.96
CA LEU A 192 6.38 30.02 -23.23
C LEU A 192 6.99 30.59 -21.95
N VAL A 193 6.18 30.77 -20.90
CA VAL A 193 6.66 31.26 -19.60
C VAL A 193 7.66 30.29 -18.97
N SER A 194 7.36 28.98 -19.00
CA SER A 194 8.26 27.95 -18.48
C SER A 194 9.58 27.85 -19.25
N ASN A 195 9.58 28.08 -20.56
CA ASN A 195 10.81 28.10 -21.36
C ASN A 195 11.70 29.29 -20.97
N GLN A 196 11.14 30.46 -20.68
CA GLN A 196 11.95 31.58 -20.17
C GLN A 196 12.61 31.25 -18.83
N LEU A 197 11.87 30.58 -17.93
CA LEU A 197 12.47 30.12 -16.68
C LEU A 197 13.61 29.13 -16.94
N LYS A 198 13.46 28.21 -17.91
CA LYS A 198 14.52 27.29 -18.31
C LYS A 198 15.74 28.02 -18.86
N ASP A 199 15.55 29.05 -19.68
CA ASP A 199 16.64 29.88 -20.21
C ASP A 199 17.44 30.55 -19.08
N LEU A 200 16.75 31.05 -18.04
CA LEU A 200 17.40 31.62 -16.85
C LEU A 200 18.20 30.57 -16.06
N ILE A 201 17.66 29.35 -15.98
CA ILE A 201 18.33 28.22 -15.33
C ILE A 201 19.59 27.82 -16.10
N THR A 202 19.52 27.69 -17.43
CA THR A 202 20.67 27.35 -18.28
C THR A 202 21.76 28.41 -18.27
N ASN A 203 21.36 29.69 -18.13
CA ASN A 203 22.31 30.80 -18.03
C ASN A 203 22.97 30.92 -16.63
N GLY A 204 22.58 30.09 -15.66
CA GLY A 204 23.21 30.03 -14.34
C GLY A 204 22.93 31.23 -13.42
N GLU A 205 21.88 32.01 -13.69
CA GLU A 205 21.59 33.28 -12.99
C GLU A 205 20.91 33.07 -11.61
N THR A 206 21.59 32.36 -10.70
CA THR A 206 21.05 31.92 -9.40
C THR A 206 20.46 33.04 -8.53
N SER A 207 21.07 34.22 -8.47
CA SER A 207 20.61 35.35 -7.63
C SER A 207 19.28 35.95 -8.11
N LYS A 208 19.06 36.02 -9.44
CA LYS A 208 17.80 36.47 -10.03
C LYS A 208 16.71 35.42 -9.80
N ILE A 209 17.04 34.15 -9.95
CA ILE A 209 16.11 33.04 -9.65
C ILE A 209 15.70 33.05 -8.18
N ASP A 210 16.63 33.27 -7.26
CA ASP A 210 16.34 33.41 -5.83
C ASP A 210 15.41 34.60 -5.55
N SER A 211 15.57 35.71 -6.26
CA SER A 211 14.69 36.88 -6.15
C SER A 211 13.27 36.58 -6.67
N ILE A 212 13.16 35.88 -7.81
CA ILE A 212 11.88 35.42 -8.37
C ILE A 212 11.18 34.47 -7.38
N CYS A 213 11.89 33.45 -6.88
CA CYS A 213 11.35 32.49 -5.92
C CYS A 213 10.92 33.20 -4.63
N SER A 214 11.71 34.16 -4.13
CA SER A 214 11.38 34.97 -2.96
C SER A 214 10.13 35.84 -3.17
N SER A 215 9.95 36.39 -4.37
CA SER A 215 8.74 37.16 -4.70
C SER A 215 7.48 36.29 -4.68
N LEU A 216 7.57 35.06 -5.20
CA LEU A 216 6.47 34.10 -5.21
C LEU A 216 6.19 33.58 -3.79
N SER A 217 7.25 33.37 -3.00
CA SER A 217 7.17 32.85 -1.63
C SER A 217 6.81 33.91 -0.58
N SER A 218 7.04 35.20 -0.85
CA SER A 218 6.75 36.33 0.07
C SER A 218 5.29 36.41 0.52
N THR A 219 4.38 35.85 -0.28
CA THR A 219 2.97 35.61 0.09
C THR A 219 2.78 34.63 1.26
N THR A 220 3.83 33.90 1.63
CA THR A 220 3.79 32.72 2.51
C THR A 220 4.84 32.81 3.64
N SER A 221 6.09 33.16 3.34
CA SER A 221 7.20 33.09 4.32
C SER A 221 7.08 34.08 5.49
N ASN A 222 6.54 35.28 5.27
CA ASN A 222 6.40 36.30 6.33
C ASN A 222 5.18 36.08 7.25
N GLN A 223 4.31 35.09 6.95
CA GLN A 223 3.03 34.89 7.65
C GLN A 223 2.86 33.50 8.27
N ILE A 224 3.75 32.54 7.96
CA ILE A 224 3.71 31.20 8.56
C ILE A 224 4.41 31.26 9.93
N SER A 225 3.65 31.58 10.98
CA SER A 225 3.99 31.09 12.31
C SER A 225 3.56 29.63 12.39
N TYR A 226 4.46 28.72 12.72
CA TYR A 226 4.02 27.39 13.17
C TYR A 226 3.21 27.64 14.46
N PRO A 227 1.93 27.26 14.51
CA PRO A 227 1.13 27.52 15.70
C PRO A 227 1.73 26.81 16.91
N GLU A 228 1.57 27.40 18.09
CA GLU A 228 1.69 26.66 19.35
C GLU A 228 0.85 25.38 19.25
N LEU A 229 1.32 24.28 19.85
CA LEU A 229 0.74 22.93 19.83
C LEU A 229 -0.76 22.93 20.22
N LYS A 230 -1.64 23.31 19.29
CA LYS A 230 -3.08 23.09 19.42
C LYS A 230 -3.35 21.61 19.14
N PRO A 231 -4.24 20.96 19.92
CA PRO A 231 -4.62 19.58 19.62
C PRO A 231 -5.24 19.53 18.22
N MET A 232 -4.84 18.55 17.40
CA MET A 232 -5.31 18.40 16.01
C MET A 232 -6.83 18.32 15.89
N SER A 233 -7.51 17.80 16.92
CA SER A 233 -8.97 17.80 17.05
C SER A 233 -9.58 19.20 17.04
N SER A 234 -8.87 20.21 17.56
CA SER A 234 -9.32 21.60 17.51
C SER A 234 -9.06 22.26 16.15
N LEU A 235 -7.91 21.98 15.54
CA LEU A 235 -7.55 22.54 14.25
C LEU A 235 -8.50 22.06 13.13
N ILE A 236 -8.94 20.80 13.21
CA ILE A 236 -9.72 20.20 12.13
C ILE A 236 -11.13 20.79 12.00
N HIS A 237 -11.82 21.11 13.10
CA HIS A 237 -13.18 21.69 12.99
C HIS A 237 -13.12 23.12 12.42
N GLU A 238 -12.12 23.91 12.80
CA GLU A 238 -11.88 25.23 12.21
C GLU A 238 -11.61 25.14 10.71
N PHE A 239 -10.80 24.14 10.31
CA PHE A 239 -10.52 23.87 8.90
C PHE A 239 -11.78 23.53 8.11
N VAL A 240 -12.62 22.65 8.65
CA VAL A 240 -13.89 22.25 8.04
C VAL A 240 -14.81 23.45 7.81
N LEU A 241 -14.89 24.37 8.78
CA LEU A 241 -15.67 25.60 8.63
C LEU A 241 -15.09 26.51 7.55
N THR A 242 -13.77 26.69 7.51
CA THR A 242 -13.10 27.47 6.45
C THR A 242 -13.41 26.90 5.06
N LEU A 243 -13.45 25.57 4.91
CA LEU A 243 -13.83 24.93 3.65
C LEU A 243 -15.30 25.18 3.28
N LYS A 244 -16.20 25.13 4.27
CA LYS A 244 -17.63 25.40 4.07
C LYS A 244 -17.85 26.85 3.61
N GLU A 245 -17.21 27.82 4.28
CA GLU A 245 -17.29 29.25 3.95
C GLU A 245 -16.76 29.56 2.55
N LYS A 246 -15.66 28.91 2.14
CA LYS A 246 -15.05 29.09 0.81
C LYS A 246 -15.67 28.20 -0.28
N ASN A 247 -16.74 27.46 0.01
CA ASN A 247 -17.38 26.51 -0.92
C ASN A 247 -16.40 25.48 -1.52
N LEU A 248 -15.46 24.97 -0.72
CA LEU A 248 -14.43 24.01 -1.12
C LEU A 248 -14.82 22.55 -0.81
N LEU A 249 -16.04 22.30 -0.34
CA LEU A 249 -16.57 20.95 -0.12
C LEU A 249 -17.14 20.33 -1.43
N PRO A 250 -17.14 19.00 -1.59
CA PRO A 250 -16.70 17.96 -0.63
C PRO A 250 -15.18 17.85 -0.51
N CYS A 251 -14.71 17.30 0.61
CA CYS A 251 -13.31 17.13 0.95
C CYS A 251 -12.99 15.71 1.40
N ILE A 252 -11.85 15.16 0.94
CA ILE A 252 -11.25 13.93 1.48
C ILE A 252 -9.99 14.33 2.23
N VAL A 253 -9.92 13.97 3.50
CA VAL A 253 -8.80 14.24 4.39
C VAL A 253 -8.01 12.95 4.58
N PHE A 254 -6.78 12.91 4.08
CA PHE A 254 -5.90 11.75 4.20
C PHE A 254 -4.99 11.84 5.42
N THR A 255 -4.87 10.71 6.09
CA THR A 255 -3.91 10.46 7.17
C THR A 255 -3.48 9.00 7.16
N ASP A 256 -2.42 8.67 7.88
CA ASP A 256 -1.89 7.31 7.92
C ASP A 256 -2.58 6.43 8.97
N SER A 257 -3.04 7.06 10.05
CA SER A 257 -3.55 6.34 11.21
C SER A 257 -5.07 6.18 11.15
N ARG A 258 -5.53 4.94 11.32
CA ARG A 258 -6.97 4.62 11.40
C ARG A 258 -7.63 5.24 12.62
N SER A 259 -6.95 5.21 13.78
CA SER A 259 -7.49 5.81 15.00
C SER A 259 -7.65 7.31 14.83
N LEU A 260 -6.68 7.95 14.16
CA LEU A 260 -6.76 9.37 13.87
C LEU A 260 -7.94 9.69 12.92
N CYS A 261 -8.26 8.85 11.93
CA CYS A 261 -9.46 9.03 11.10
C CYS A 261 -10.74 9.07 11.95
N GLU A 262 -10.90 8.13 12.87
CA GLU A 262 -12.07 8.05 13.75
C GLU A 262 -12.12 9.21 14.75
N GLU A 263 -10.98 9.57 15.35
CA GLU A 263 -10.84 10.70 16.28
C GLU A 263 -11.18 12.04 15.61
N LEU A 264 -10.73 12.25 14.38
CA LEU A 264 -11.05 13.46 13.61
C LEU A 264 -12.53 13.52 13.25
N ALA A 265 -13.12 12.40 12.82
CA ALA A 265 -14.56 12.31 12.53
C ALA A 265 -15.40 12.57 13.79
N GLU A 266 -14.99 12.01 14.93
CA GLU A 266 -15.63 12.22 16.22
C GLU A 266 -15.52 13.68 16.66
N SER A 267 -14.35 14.29 16.56
CA SER A 267 -14.12 15.69 16.95
C SER A 267 -15.02 16.65 16.18
N VAL A 268 -15.10 16.51 14.84
CA VAL A 268 -15.96 17.35 14.00
C VAL A 268 -17.44 17.16 14.34
N THR A 269 -17.87 15.92 14.58
CA THR A 269 -19.26 15.61 14.94
C THR A 269 -19.62 16.20 16.30
N GLN A 270 -18.77 16.00 17.32
CA GLN A 270 -18.96 16.55 18.66
C GLN A 270 -19.02 18.08 18.65
N TYR A 271 -18.24 18.74 17.80
CA TYR A 271 -18.31 20.19 17.62
C TYR A 271 -19.69 20.62 17.11
N PHE A 272 -20.21 20.00 16.06
CA PHE A 272 -21.52 20.34 15.53
C PHE A 272 -22.67 20.02 16.49
N GLU A 273 -22.53 19.00 17.34
CA GLU A 273 -23.50 18.71 18.42
C GLU A 273 -23.51 19.79 19.49
N LYS A 274 -22.33 20.26 19.91
CA LYS A 274 -22.22 21.38 20.85
C LYS A 274 -22.83 22.64 20.25
N LEU A 275 -22.49 22.95 19.00
CA LEU A 275 -23.07 24.08 18.26
C LEU A 275 -24.60 23.98 18.18
N GLU A 276 -25.14 22.79 17.92
CA GLU A 276 -26.59 22.57 17.87
C GLU A 276 -27.26 22.80 19.22
N ASN A 277 -26.66 22.29 20.30
CA ASN A 277 -27.17 22.50 21.65
C ASN A 277 -27.16 23.99 22.03
N GLU A 278 -26.08 24.70 21.69
CA GLU A 278 -25.96 26.15 21.92
C GLU A 278 -27.02 26.93 21.13
N LEU A 279 -27.23 26.61 19.85
CA LEU A 279 -28.22 27.29 19.00
C LEU A 279 -29.66 27.03 19.44
N ARG A 280 -29.97 25.81 19.87
CA ARG A 280 -31.29 25.46 20.44
C ARG A 280 -31.57 26.22 21.73
N GLN A 281 -30.54 26.41 22.58
CA GLN A 281 -30.68 27.13 23.86
C GLN A 281 -30.69 28.66 23.69
N THR A 282 -30.14 29.18 22.61
CA THR A 282 -30.01 30.63 22.37
C THR A 282 -31.02 31.12 21.32
N LYS A 283 -30.69 30.95 20.04
CA LYS A 283 -31.42 31.50 18.88
C LYS A 283 -32.81 30.91 18.71
N TYR A 284 -32.96 29.59 18.89
CA TYR A 284 -34.20 28.88 18.58
C TYR A 284 -35.06 28.56 19.81
N LYS A 285 -34.62 28.93 21.02
CA LYS A 285 -35.31 28.57 22.28
C LYS A 285 -36.79 28.94 22.29
N SER A 286 -37.09 30.20 21.99
CA SER A 286 -38.48 30.70 21.98
C SER A 286 -39.35 30.03 20.91
N GLN A 287 -38.74 29.66 19.76
CA GLN A 287 -39.44 28.99 18.67
C GLN A 287 -39.71 27.51 19.03
N ILE A 288 -38.75 26.82 19.65
CA ILE A 288 -38.91 25.44 20.12
C ILE A 288 -40.00 25.37 21.20
N GLU A 289 -40.00 26.27 22.18
CA GLU A 289 -41.04 26.33 23.22
C GLU A 289 -42.45 26.57 22.62
N ALA A 290 -42.55 27.36 21.56
CA ALA A 290 -43.81 27.57 20.84
C ALA A 290 -44.25 26.32 20.08
N LEU A 291 -43.32 25.66 19.38
CA LEU A 291 -43.60 24.44 18.62
C LEU A 291 -43.90 23.23 19.52
N GLU A 292 -43.29 23.12 20.70
CA GLU A 292 -43.62 22.09 21.69
C GLU A 292 -45.06 22.25 22.19
N LYS A 293 -45.47 23.49 22.51
CA LYS A 293 -46.86 23.77 22.86
C LYS A 293 -47.81 23.39 21.72
N LEU A 294 -47.46 23.74 20.49
CA LEU A 294 -48.24 23.41 19.30
C LEU A 294 -48.33 21.89 19.07
N LYS A 295 -47.23 21.15 19.26
CA LYS A 295 -47.21 19.67 19.20
C LYS A 295 -48.09 19.05 20.28
N THR A 296 -48.04 19.54 21.52
CA THR A 296 -48.94 19.03 22.57
C THR A 296 -50.41 19.33 22.28
N GLN A 297 -50.72 20.43 21.59
CA GLN A 297 -52.08 20.74 21.14
C GLN A 297 -52.51 19.80 20.01
N ILE A 298 -51.65 19.51 19.04
CA ILE A 298 -51.90 18.52 17.98
C ILE A 298 -52.12 17.12 18.59
N GLU A 299 -51.27 16.67 19.51
CA GLU A 299 -51.42 15.37 20.17
C GLU A 299 -52.71 15.27 21.02
N LYS A 300 -53.11 16.37 21.68
CA LYS A 300 -54.39 16.44 22.40
C LYS A 300 -55.57 16.38 21.42
N ALA A 301 -55.51 17.14 20.33
CA ALA A 301 -56.53 17.15 19.28
C ALA A 301 -56.70 15.76 18.63
N ALA A 302 -55.60 15.06 18.34
CA ALA A 302 -55.60 13.71 17.80
C ALA A 302 -56.15 12.66 18.78
N LYS A 303 -55.89 12.82 20.09
CA LYS A 303 -56.46 11.95 21.13
C LYS A 303 -57.96 12.21 21.34
N THR A 304 -58.44 13.44 21.18
CA THR A 304 -59.88 13.76 21.23
C THR A 304 -60.62 13.27 19.99
N SER A 305 -60.03 13.34 18.79
CA SER A 305 -60.66 12.80 17.58
C SER A 305 -60.76 11.27 17.62
N ASN A 306 -59.71 10.56 18.07
CA ASN A 306 -59.75 9.10 18.20
C ASN A 306 -60.70 8.60 19.31
N ARG A 307 -61.14 9.47 20.24
CA ARG A 307 -62.20 9.15 21.21
C ARG A 307 -63.58 9.30 20.58
N CYS A 308 -63.84 10.33 19.78
CA CYS A 308 -65.12 10.50 19.09
C CYS A 308 -65.38 9.45 18.00
N ASP A 309 -64.35 8.98 17.28
CA ASP A 309 -64.51 7.95 16.24
C ASP A 309 -64.88 6.56 16.81
N ASN A 310 -64.66 6.31 18.10
CA ASN A 310 -65.12 5.06 18.76
C ASN A 310 -66.56 5.14 19.29
N ASP A 311 -67.10 6.35 19.46
CA ASP A 311 -68.46 6.57 19.98
C ASP A 311 -69.52 6.80 18.87
N GLU A 312 -69.11 7.02 17.60
CA GLU A 312 -70.02 7.24 16.46
C GLU A 312 -70.21 6.01 15.52
N LYS A 313 -70.42 4.82 16.10
CA LYS A 313 -71.08 3.72 15.35
C LYS A 313 -72.61 3.84 15.47
N GLY A 314 -73.18 4.82 14.76
CA GLY A 314 -74.62 4.81 14.46
C GLY A 314 -75.28 6.18 14.36
N ASN A 315 -75.20 6.84 13.20
CA ASN A 315 -76.36 7.20 12.36
C ASN A 315 -75.97 8.16 11.22
N ASP A 316 -76.61 7.96 10.08
CA ASP A 316 -76.51 8.76 8.85
C ASP A 316 -76.85 10.26 9.04
N LYS A 317 -76.06 11.15 8.43
CA LYS A 317 -76.44 11.82 7.16
C LYS A 317 -75.40 12.85 6.71
N SER A 318 -75.07 12.72 5.43
CA SER A 318 -74.48 13.68 4.50
C SER A 318 -74.86 15.15 4.72
N SER A 319 -73.86 16.03 4.56
CA SER A 319 -73.91 17.49 4.27
C SER A 319 -73.21 18.45 5.26
N LYS A 320 -72.01 18.10 5.78
CA LYS A 320 -71.06 19.07 6.40
C LYS A 320 -69.57 18.76 6.14
N SER A 321 -69.22 17.96 5.14
CA SER A 321 -67.88 17.40 4.94
C SER A 321 -66.95 18.21 4.00
N GLN A 322 -67.09 19.54 3.92
CA GLN A 322 -66.18 20.38 3.12
C GLN A 322 -65.46 21.47 3.94
N GLN A 323 -65.97 21.87 5.10
CA GLN A 323 -65.27 22.86 5.96
C GLN A 323 -64.28 22.23 6.96
N THR A 324 -64.34 20.93 7.22
CA THR A 324 -63.47 20.27 8.21
C THR A 324 -62.13 19.75 7.65
N ASN A 325 -61.97 19.70 6.33
CA ASN A 325 -60.72 19.24 5.71
C ASN A 325 -59.69 20.38 5.54
N GLU A 326 -60.12 21.64 5.48
CA GLU A 326 -59.20 22.79 5.44
C GLU A 326 -58.54 23.02 6.81
N ASP A 327 -59.25 22.82 7.92
CA ASP A 327 -58.70 22.93 9.28
C ASP A 327 -57.80 21.72 9.66
N ARG A 328 -58.06 20.53 9.11
CA ARG A 328 -57.19 19.35 9.32
C ARG A 328 -55.84 19.47 8.61
N ASN A 329 -55.77 20.16 7.47
CA ASN A 329 -54.53 20.38 6.73
C ASN A 329 -53.63 21.48 7.34
N GLN A 330 -54.14 22.28 8.28
CA GLN A 330 -53.36 23.32 8.98
C GLN A 330 -52.61 22.81 10.23
N LEU A 331 -52.81 21.56 10.65
CA LEU A 331 -52.25 20.98 11.88
C LEU A 331 -51.14 19.95 11.62
N HIS A 332 -50.43 20.07 10.50
CA HIS A 332 -49.18 19.34 10.26
C HIS A 332 -47.99 20.28 10.42
N LEU A 333 -47.04 19.88 11.29
CA LEU A 333 -45.74 20.54 11.37
C LEU A 333 -45.07 20.43 9.99
N SER A 334 -44.59 21.54 9.47
CA SER A 334 -43.77 21.54 8.27
C SER A 334 -42.47 20.78 8.52
N GLY A 335 -41.85 20.23 7.46
CA GLY A 335 -40.57 19.52 7.59
C GLY A 335 -39.41 20.39 8.15
N TYR A 336 -39.57 21.72 8.15
CA TYR A 336 -38.68 22.64 8.85
C TYR A 336 -38.93 22.64 10.36
N GLU A 337 -40.19 22.69 10.79
CA GLU A 337 -40.59 22.70 12.20
C GLU A 337 -40.34 21.35 12.88
N GLU A 338 -40.53 20.23 12.18
CA GLU A 338 -40.13 18.90 12.68
C GLU A 338 -38.62 18.79 12.89
N ASN A 339 -37.82 19.35 11.97
CA ASN A 339 -36.38 19.41 12.11
C ASN A 339 -35.95 20.33 13.26
N LEU A 340 -36.64 21.45 13.48
CA LEU A 340 -36.36 22.36 14.59
C LEU A 340 -36.60 21.68 15.95
N LEU A 341 -37.61 20.82 16.05
CA LEU A 341 -37.93 20.06 17.25
C LEU A 341 -36.98 18.88 17.48
N ASN A 342 -36.92 17.96 16.52
CA ASN A 342 -36.37 16.62 16.71
C ASN A 342 -35.28 16.23 15.69
N GLY A 343 -35.11 17.00 14.61
CA GLY A 343 -34.12 16.73 13.57
C GLY A 343 -32.83 17.53 13.72
N ILE A 344 -31.80 17.22 12.92
CA ILE A 344 -30.54 17.98 12.95
C ILE A 344 -30.73 19.31 12.20
N LEU A 345 -30.31 20.42 12.81
CA LEU A 345 -30.36 21.76 12.18
C LEU A 345 -29.46 21.86 10.95
N ASP A 346 -29.90 22.56 9.90
CA ASP A 346 -29.14 22.74 8.65
C ASP A 346 -27.80 23.48 8.86
N GLU A 347 -27.74 24.37 9.86
CA GLU A 347 -26.51 25.08 10.26
C GLU A 347 -25.48 24.12 10.90
N CYS A 348 -25.97 23.04 11.52
CA CYS A 348 -25.20 22.09 12.33
C CYS A 348 -24.89 20.77 11.60
N THR A 349 -25.05 20.77 10.29
CA THR A 349 -24.73 19.62 9.44
C THR A 349 -23.89 20.05 8.24
N LEU A 350 -23.05 19.12 7.79
CA LEU A 350 -22.42 19.17 6.49
C LEU A 350 -23.19 18.34 5.48
N ALA A 351 -24.20 17.56 5.90
CA ALA A 351 -24.94 16.70 5.01
C ALA A 351 -25.66 17.52 3.92
N ASN A 352 -25.38 17.22 2.66
CA ASN A 352 -26.12 17.85 1.57
C ASN A 352 -27.46 17.15 1.38
N ARG A 353 -28.47 17.58 2.14
CA ARG A 353 -29.83 17.02 2.10
C ARG A 353 -30.59 17.29 0.80
N ARG A 354 -30.05 18.14 -0.08
CA ARG A 354 -30.65 18.47 -1.38
C ARG A 354 -30.14 17.59 -2.52
N SER A 355 -29.02 16.89 -2.33
CA SER A 355 -28.39 16.13 -3.41
C SER A 355 -28.92 14.71 -3.58
N CYS A 356 -29.73 14.20 -2.64
CA CYS A 356 -30.16 12.82 -2.63
C CYS A 356 -31.57 12.66 -2.03
N ASP A 357 -32.31 11.67 -2.51
CA ASP A 357 -33.63 11.33 -1.97
C ASP A 357 -33.51 10.85 -0.52
N ARG A 358 -34.32 11.42 0.39
CA ARG A 358 -34.29 11.06 1.81
C ARG A 358 -34.50 9.57 2.03
N GLU A 359 -35.43 8.95 1.31
CA GLU A 359 -35.72 7.52 1.43
C GLU A 359 -34.51 6.65 1.08
N LEU A 360 -33.73 7.01 0.06
CA LEU A 360 -32.51 6.28 -0.30
C LEU A 360 -31.43 6.42 0.78
N VAL A 361 -31.27 7.63 1.34
CA VAL A 361 -30.33 7.88 2.43
C VAL A 361 -30.70 7.08 3.67
N ASP A 362 -31.98 7.10 4.07
CA ASP A 362 -32.47 6.38 5.23
C ASP A 362 -32.30 4.87 5.06
N GLN A 363 -32.64 4.32 3.88
CA GLN A 363 -32.39 2.90 3.57
C GLN A 363 -30.90 2.52 3.64
N LEU A 364 -30.00 3.40 3.22
CA LEU A 364 -28.56 3.14 3.29
C LEU A 364 -28.04 3.20 4.72
N ILE A 365 -28.52 4.16 5.52
CA ILE A 365 -28.14 4.33 6.93
C ILE A 365 -28.69 3.19 7.79
N GLU A 366 -29.92 2.74 7.54
CA GLU A 366 -30.55 1.62 8.26
C GLU A 366 -29.74 0.33 8.12
N ARG A 367 -29.13 0.08 6.95
CA ARG A 367 -28.26 -1.08 6.70
C ARG A 367 -27.02 -1.14 7.60
N VAL A 368 -26.63 -0.01 8.21
CA VAL A 368 -25.42 0.12 9.04
C VAL A 368 -25.76 0.36 10.52
N SER A 369 -26.98 0.79 10.81
CA SER A 369 -27.42 1.25 12.14
C SER A 369 -27.24 0.22 13.25
N SER A 370 -27.40 -1.07 12.96
CA SER A 370 -27.21 -2.14 13.95
C SER A 370 -25.74 -2.49 14.24
N ARG A 371 -24.80 -2.17 13.34
CA ARG A 371 -23.39 -2.58 13.45
C ARG A 371 -22.45 -1.46 13.85
N HIS A 372 -22.72 -0.23 13.43
CA HIS A 372 -21.86 0.93 13.74
C HIS A 372 -22.70 2.16 14.10
N PRO A 373 -23.21 2.24 15.36
CA PRO A 373 -24.01 3.38 15.79
C PRO A 373 -23.23 4.70 15.76
N ARG A 374 -21.92 4.66 16.06
CA ARG A 374 -21.03 5.83 15.96
C ARG A 374 -20.91 6.35 14.52
N LEU A 375 -20.76 5.44 13.54
CA LEU A 375 -20.68 5.82 12.14
C LEU A 375 -22.00 6.45 11.64
N VAL A 376 -23.15 5.92 12.07
CA VAL A 376 -24.45 6.51 11.74
C VAL A 376 -24.60 7.91 12.32
N ARG A 377 -24.16 8.13 13.56
CA ARG A 377 -24.11 9.46 14.18
C ARG A 377 -23.29 10.45 13.34
N TYR A 378 -22.16 10.03 12.79
CA TYR A 378 -21.33 10.88 11.91
C TYR A 378 -21.99 11.13 10.56
N LEU A 379 -22.53 10.07 9.94
CA LEU A 379 -23.17 10.12 8.63
C LEU A 379 -24.37 11.06 8.61
N ASN A 380 -25.20 11.05 9.66
CA ASN A 380 -26.34 11.96 9.80
C ASN A 380 -25.94 13.45 9.76
N ARG A 381 -24.67 13.76 10.05
CA ARG A 381 -24.08 15.11 9.96
C ARG A 381 -23.24 15.35 8.70
N GLY A 382 -23.21 14.39 7.77
CA GLY A 382 -22.43 14.46 6.53
C GLY A 382 -20.93 14.26 6.71
N VAL A 383 -20.53 13.67 7.83
CA VAL A 383 -19.13 13.30 8.16
C VAL A 383 -19.01 11.78 8.10
N ALA A 384 -17.91 11.27 7.54
CA ALA A 384 -17.61 9.84 7.59
C ALA A 384 -16.12 9.60 7.74
N TYR A 385 -15.76 8.34 8.00
CA TYR A 385 -14.38 7.87 7.92
C TYR A 385 -14.31 6.61 7.04
N HIS A 386 -13.13 6.38 6.46
CA HIS A 386 -12.86 5.22 5.60
C HIS A 386 -11.47 4.65 5.88
N HIS A 387 -11.41 3.38 6.24
CA HIS A 387 -10.15 2.67 6.46
C HIS A 387 -10.35 1.16 6.26
N PRO A 388 -9.28 0.34 6.12
CA PRO A 388 -9.38 -1.09 5.77
C PRO A 388 -10.27 -1.95 6.68
N GLN A 389 -10.38 -1.62 7.97
CA GLN A 389 -11.24 -2.35 8.91
C GLN A 389 -12.74 -2.13 8.68
N LEU A 390 -13.14 -1.11 7.91
CA LEU A 390 -14.54 -0.89 7.56
C LEU A 390 -14.93 -1.93 6.49
N LYS A 391 -15.56 -3.03 6.90
CA LYS A 391 -15.85 -4.17 6.03
C LYS A 391 -17.20 -4.06 5.30
N GLY A 392 -17.24 -4.64 4.10
CA GLY A 392 -18.46 -4.99 3.36
C GLY A 392 -19.49 -3.86 3.24
N ARG A 393 -20.64 -4.02 3.91
CA ARG A 393 -21.82 -3.15 3.76
C ARG A 393 -21.56 -1.72 4.24
N SER A 394 -20.88 -1.53 5.36
CA SER A 394 -20.63 -0.20 5.94
C SER A 394 -19.77 0.65 5.00
N ARG A 395 -18.74 0.03 4.41
CA ARG A 395 -17.88 0.67 3.40
C ARG A 395 -18.66 1.06 2.15
N SER A 396 -19.48 0.16 1.60
CA SER A 396 -20.32 0.48 0.44
C SER A 396 -21.31 1.61 0.71
N VAL A 397 -21.82 1.72 1.93
CA VAL A 397 -22.72 2.81 2.34
C VAL A 397 -21.99 4.14 2.41
N VAL A 398 -20.83 4.21 3.07
CA VAL A 398 -20.01 5.44 3.11
C VAL A 398 -19.64 5.90 1.71
N GLU A 399 -19.14 4.99 0.87
CA GLU A 399 -18.78 5.29 -0.51
C GLU A 399 -20.00 5.73 -1.35
N GLY A 400 -21.16 5.08 -1.17
CA GLY A 400 -22.41 5.44 -1.84
C GLY A 400 -22.90 6.84 -1.47
N LEU A 401 -22.94 7.14 -0.17
CA LEU A 401 -23.39 8.44 0.35
C LEU A 401 -22.47 9.58 -0.09
N PHE A 402 -21.16 9.35 -0.21
CA PHE A 402 -20.24 10.36 -0.72
C PHE A 402 -20.32 10.55 -2.23
N ARG A 403 -20.46 9.47 -3.02
CA ARG A 403 -20.71 9.58 -4.48
C ARG A 403 -21.98 10.38 -4.76
N ASN A 404 -23.00 10.21 -3.93
CA ASN A 404 -24.25 10.97 -3.97
C ASN A 404 -24.17 12.37 -3.35
N ARG A 405 -22.96 12.82 -2.95
CA ARG A 405 -22.65 14.11 -2.31
C ARG A 405 -23.39 14.38 -1.00
N TYR A 406 -24.03 13.38 -0.41
CA TYR A 406 -24.67 13.54 0.88
C TYR A 406 -23.60 13.77 1.96
N ALA A 407 -22.61 12.89 2.05
CA ALA A 407 -21.43 13.12 2.88
C ALA A 407 -20.49 14.13 2.19
N GLN A 408 -20.11 15.19 2.91
CA GLN A 408 -19.24 16.24 2.38
C GLN A 408 -17.80 16.10 2.87
N ILE A 409 -17.56 15.40 3.98
CA ILE A 409 -16.20 15.19 4.51
C ILE A 409 -15.98 13.71 4.83
N ILE A 410 -14.87 13.18 4.32
CA ILE A 410 -14.36 11.85 4.66
C ILE A 410 -12.96 11.96 5.22
N PHE A 411 -12.72 11.35 6.37
CA PHE A 411 -11.39 11.08 6.91
C PHE A 411 -10.93 9.69 6.49
N SER A 412 -9.80 9.58 5.81
CA SER A 412 -9.40 8.32 5.20
C SER A 412 -7.93 7.99 5.35
N THR A 413 -7.63 6.69 5.39
CA THR A 413 -6.28 6.19 5.13
C THR A 413 -5.93 6.25 3.64
N TRP A 414 -4.65 6.12 3.32
CA TRP A 414 -4.12 6.10 1.94
C TRP A 414 -4.77 5.07 1.03
N THR A 415 -5.30 3.98 1.60
CA THR A 415 -5.98 2.91 0.84
C THR A 415 -7.17 3.36 0.01
N LEU A 416 -7.82 4.46 0.38
CA LEU A 416 -8.90 5.05 -0.42
C LEU A 416 -8.35 5.74 -1.68
N ALA A 417 -7.07 6.15 -1.67
CA ALA A 417 -6.41 6.73 -2.83
C ALA A 417 -6.35 5.73 -4.00
N LEU A 418 -6.28 4.43 -3.70
CA LEU A 418 -6.11 3.34 -4.65
C LEU A 418 -7.47 2.73 -5.06
N GLY A 419 -7.78 2.69 -6.36
CA GLY A 419 -8.79 1.78 -6.94
C GLY A 419 -10.27 2.07 -6.66
N ILE A 420 -10.66 3.21 -6.06
CA ILE A 420 -12.08 3.56 -5.84
C ILE A 420 -12.47 4.77 -6.69
N HIS A 421 -13.58 4.71 -7.42
CA HIS A 421 -14.12 5.87 -8.14
C HIS A 421 -14.80 6.86 -7.18
N MET A 422 -14.01 7.79 -6.62
CA MET A 422 -14.48 8.78 -5.65
C MET A 422 -13.71 10.10 -5.78
N PRO A 423 -13.98 10.91 -6.82
CA PRO A 423 -13.38 12.22 -6.99
C PRO A 423 -14.00 13.24 -6.03
N THR A 424 -13.21 14.22 -5.61
CA THR A 424 -13.58 15.23 -4.60
C THR A 424 -13.17 16.63 -5.08
N LYS A 425 -13.78 17.68 -4.53
CA LYS A 425 -13.39 19.06 -4.87
C LYS A 425 -12.06 19.43 -4.22
N THR A 426 -11.89 18.99 -2.97
CA THR A 426 -10.68 19.25 -2.18
C THR A 426 -10.12 17.96 -1.62
N VAL A 427 -8.80 17.85 -1.61
CA VAL A 427 -8.03 16.82 -0.93
C VAL A 427 -7.17 17.51 0.13
N ALA A 428 -7.17 17.01 1.36
CA ALA A 428 -6.33 17.52 2.43
C ALA A 428 -5.39 16.43 2.96
N PHE A 429 -4.17 16.81 3.32
CA PHE A 429 -3.19 15.94 3.98
C PHE A 429 -2.96 16.45 5.40
N VAL A 430 -3.09 15.54 6.37
CA VAL A 430 -3.04 15.88 7.79
C VAL A 430 -1.90 15.14 8.48
N LYS A 431 -1.03 15.92 9.15
CA LYS A 431 0.12 15.47 9.94
C LYS A 431 1.20 14.83 9.07
N ASP A 432 2.46 15.16 9.33
CA ASP A 432 3.59 14.53 8.63
C ASP A 432 3.69 13.03 8.97
N SER A 433 4.00 12.22 7.96
CA SER A 433 4.23 10.78 8.08
C SER A 433 5.38 10.34 7.16
N ILE A 434 6.08 9.30 7.58
CA ILE A 434 7.10 8.62 6.77
C ILE A 434 6.45 8.01 5.51
N HIS A 435 5.23 7.49 5.63
CA HIS A 435 4.51 6.85 4.52
C HIS A 435 3.85 7.85 3.55
N LEU A 436 3.82 9.15 3.87
CA LEU A 436 3.44 10.18 2.91
C LEU A 436 4.62 10.43 1.95
N ASP A 437 4.67 9.65 0.88
CA ASP A 437 5.68 9.77 -0.18
C ASP A 437 5.12 10.41 -1.45
N ALA A 438 5.97 10.49 -2.48
CA ALA A 438 5.60 11.03 -3.79
C ALA A 438 4.44 10.26 -4.43
N LEU A 439 4.43 8.93 -4.33
CA LEU A 439 3.42 8.08 -4.93
C LEU A 439 2.06 8.33 -4.26
N GLN A 440 1.98 8.23 -2.93
CA GLN A 440 0.77 8.46 -2.16
C GLN A 440 0.22 9.86 -2.34
N TYR A 441 1.09 10.87 -2.38
CA TYR A 441 0.70 12.24 -2.67
C TYR A 441 0.06 12.37 -4.06
N ARG A 442 0.67 11.79 -5.10
CA ARG A 442 0.15 11.88 -6.48
C ARG A 442 -1.16 11.13 -6.65
N GLN A 443 -1.29 9.94 -6.06
CA GLN A 443 -2.54 9.16 -6.09
C GLN A 443 -3.68 9.89 -5.36
N SER A 444 -3.39 10.39 -4.16
CA SER A 444 -4.37 11.09 -3.33
C SER A 444 -4.80 12.41 -3.96
N SER A 445 -3.84 13.23 -4.40
CA SER A 445 -4.12 14.51 -5.08
C SER A 445 -4.75 14.32 -6.47
N GLY A 446 -4.56 13.16 -7.10
CA GLY A 446 -5.27 12.72 -8.30
C GLY A 446 -6.80 12.79 -8.19
N ARG A 447 -7.33 12.71 -6.96
CA ARG A 447 -8.77 12.73 -6.68
C ARG A 447 -9.36 14.14 -6.60
N ALA A 448 -8.53 15.17 -6.46
CA ALA A 448 -8.98 16.55 -6.47
C ALA A 448 -9.40 17.00 -7.89
N GLY A 449 -10.58 17.60 -7.98
CA GLY A 449 -11.22 18.07 -9.21
C GLY A 449 -12.18 17.05 -9.81
N ARG A 450 -13.49 17.26 -9.66
CA ARG A 450 -14.51 16.37 -10.24
C ARG A 450 -14.80 16.76 -11.68
N ARG A 451 -14.60 15.81 -12.59
CA ARG A 451 -14.87 15.98 -14.03
C ARG A 451 -16.31 16.46 -14.27
N GLY A 452 -16.47 17.54 -15.04
CA GLY A 452 -17.77 18.12 -15.37
C GLY A 452 -18.40 18.97 -14.26
N PHE A 453 -17.77 19.10 -13.09
CA PHE A 453 -18.32 19.87 -11.96
C PHE A 453 -17.37 20.92 -11.41
N ASP A 454 -16.08 20.61 -11.33
CA ASP A 454 -15.07 21.53 -10.83
C ASP A 454 -14.10 21.89 -11.97
N VAL A 455 -13.80 23.18 -12.12
CA VAL A 455 -12.77 23.69 -13.05
C VAL A 455 -11.38 23.42 -12.49
N GLU A 456 -11.25 23.46 -11.16
CA GLU A 456 -10.00 23.33 -10.41
C GLU A 456 -10.18 22.38 -9.23
N GLY A 457 -9.16 21.59 -8.93
CA GLY A 457 -9.04 20.78 -7.73
C GLY A 457 -8.15 21.46 -6.69
N ASN A 458 -8.47 21.29 -5.41
CA ASN A 458 -7.74 21.95 -4.34
C ASN A 458 -6.99 20.92 -3.48
N ILE A 459 -5.71 21.19 -3.21
CA ILE A 459 -4.87 20.42 -2.30
C ILE A 459 -4.57 21.28 -1.08
N VAL A 460 -4.79 20.76 0.12
CA VAL A 460 -4.48 21.46 1.36
C VAL A 460 -3.53 20.63 2.22
N PHE A 461 -2.45 21.24 2.70
CA PHE A 461 -1.55 20.65 3.69
C PHE A 461 -1.83 21.23 5.08
N ILE A 462 -1.93 20.35 6.08
CA ILE A 462 -2.22 20.70 7.47
C ILE A 462 -1.18 20.03 8.37
N ASP A 463 -0.43 20.83 9.14
CA ASP A 463 0.61 20.34 10.05
C ASP A 463 1.68 19.48 9.36
N ILE A 464 2.12 19.92 8.18
CA ILE A 464 3.21 19.29 7.41
C ILE A 464 4.29 20.35 7.15
N SER A 465 5.55 19.96 7.34
CA SER A 465 6.68 20.87 7.15
C SER A 465 6.81 21.34 5.70
N ILE A 466 7.21 22.60 5.50
CA ILE A 466 7.43 23.15 4.15
C ILE A 466 8.47 22.36 3.36
N SER A 467 9.48 21.80 4.05
CA SER A 467 10.51 20.94 3.45
C SER A 467 9.92 19.66 2.87
N LYS A 468 9.00 19.01 3.58
CA LYS A 468 8.28 17.83 3.09
C LYS A 468 7.33 18.19 1.95
N ILE A 469 6.55 19.26 2.09
CA ILE A 469 5.64 19.75 1.02
C ILE A 469 6.42 20.01 -0.27
N ARG A 470 7.57 20.68 -0.19
CA ARG A 470 8.47 20.91 -1.31
C ARG A 470 8.88 19.61 -1.99
N HIS A 471 9.28 18.60 -1.21
CA HIS A 471 9.65 17.29 -1.74
C HIS A 471 8.47 16.63 -2.49
N LEU A 472 7.26 16.68 -1.93
CA LEU A 472 6.06 16.05 -2.51
C LEU A 472 5.58 16.75 -3.79
N VAL A 473 5.63 18.09 -3.85
CA VAL A 473 5.16 18.86 -5.00
C VAL A 473 6.12 18.74 -6.20
N ILE A 474 7.41 18.57 -5.96
CA ILE A 474 8.47 18.56 -7.00
C ILE A 474 8.95 17.14 -7.32
N SER A 475 8.53 16.13 -6.56
CA SER A 475 8.92 14.75 -6.84
C SER A 475 8.51 14.32 -8.25
N THR A 476 9.45 13.73 -8.98
CA THR A 476 9.21 13.11 -10.28
C THR A 476 8.18 11.99 -10.17
N ILE A 477 7.53 11.67 -11.29
CA ILE A 477 6.71 10.46 -11.37
C ILE A 477 7.60 9.26 -11.03
N PRO A 478 7.21 8.39 -10.07
CA PRO A 478 7.99 7.20 -9.77
C PRO A 478 8.02 6.27 -10.97
N ASP A 479 9.18 5.68 -11.21
CA ASP A 479 9.34 4.60 -12.19
C ASP A 479 8.69 3.32 -11.68
N ILE A 480 8.21 2.48 -12.60
CA ILE A 480 7.88 1.09 -12.28
C ILE A 480 9.18 0.39 -11.89
N GLN A 481 9.26 -0.03 -10.62
CA GLN A 481 10.41 -0.74 -10.08
C GLN A 481 10.28 -2.25 -10.32
N THR A 482 11.42 -2.91 -10.50
CA THR A 482 11.51 -4.37 -10.69
C THR A 482 11.73 -5.07 -9.36
N HIS A 483 11.07 -6.22 -9.18
CA HIS A 483 11.37 -7.15 -8.10
C HIS A 483 11.92 -8.44 -8.70
N SER A 484 12.71 -9.19 -7.93
CA SER A 484 13.11 -10.52 -8.36
C SER A 484 11.91 -11.45 -8.41
N LEU A 485 11.69 -12.05 -9.58
CA LEU A 485 10.56 -12.96 -9.77
C LEU A 485 10.81 -14.36 -9.24
N ILE A 486 12.07 -14.75 -9.11
CA ILE A 486 12.45 -16.15 -8.95
C ILE A 486 12.49 -16.49 -7.46
N SER A 487 11.73 -17.50 -7.07
CA SER A 487 11.76 -18.08 -5.73
C SER A 487 11.66 -19.60 -5.81
N VAL A 488 12.05 -20.29 -4.73
CA VAL A 488 11.95 -21.74 -4.64
C VAL A 488 10.48 -22.16 -4.76
N SER A 489 9.57 -21.44 -4.09
CA SER A 489 8.14 -21.73 -4.17
C SER A 489 7.58 -21.54 -5.59
N LEU A 490 8.01 -20.50 -6.32
CA LEU A 490 7.59 -20.29 -7.70
C LEU A 490 8.06 -21.44 -8.61
N LEU A 491 9.34 -21.83 -8.52
CA LEU A 491 9.88 -22.94 -9.30
C LEU A 491 9.10 -24.23 -9.04
N MET A 492 8.79 -24.53 -7.77
CA MET A 492 7.94 -25.67 -7.42
C MET A 492 6.54 -25.57 -8.04
N ARG A 493 5.92 -24.39 -8.04
CA ARG A 493 4.60 -24.18 -8.68
C ARG A 493 4.68 -24.38 -10.20
N LEU A 494 5.76 -23.97 -10.85
CA LEU A 494 6.00 -24.20 -12.28
C LEU A 494 6.24 -25.68 -12.59
N PHE A 495 7.03 -26.39 -11.77
CA PHE A 495 7.21 -27.84 -11.89
C PHE A 495 5.90 -28.60 -11.67
N ASN A 496 5.06 -28.16 -10.72
CA ASN A 496 3.73 -28.71 -10.52
C ASN A 496 2.84 -28.51 -11.75
N LEU A 497 2.87 -27.31 -12.33
CA LEU A 497 2.11 -26.99 -13.53
C LEU A 497 2.53 -27.92 -14.67
N TYR A 498 3.84 -28.12 -14.90
CA TYR A 498 4.34 -29.01 -15.93
C TYR A 498 3.98 -30.49 -15.70
N SER A 499 4.22 -31.00 -14.50
CA SER A 499 4.08 -32.43 -14.19
C SER A 499 2.63 -32.89 -14.30
N ASN A 500 1.69 -32.03 -13.88
CA ASN A 500 0.26 -32.34 -13.80
C ASN A 500 -0.59 -31.68 -14.90
N ALA A 501 0.01 -30.96 -15.86
CA ALA A 501 -0.73 -30.32 -16.95
C ALA A 501 -1.37 -31.34 -17.90
N GLU A 502 -2.57 -31.00 -18.39
CA GLU A 502 -3.20 -31.73 -19.50
C GLU A 502 -2.53 -31.41 -20.83
N ASP A 503 -2.16 -30.14 -21.03
CA ASP A 503 -1.40 -29.63 -22.18
C ASP A 503 0.01 -29.24 -21.72
N LYS A 504 0.95 -30.17 -21.88
CA LYS A 504 2.34 -29.99 -21.42
C LYS A 504 3.10 -28.92 -22.21
N GLU A 505 2.78 -28.71 -23.48
CA GLU A 505 3.44 -27.70 -24.32
C GLU A 505 3.09 -26.29 -23.84
N ASP A 506 1.80 -26.01 -23.63
CA ASP A 506 1.35 -24.72 -23.05
C ASP A 506 1.97 -24.48 -21.67
N ALA A 507 2.04 -25.51 -20.81
CA ALA A 507 2.68 -25.42 -19.51
C ALA A 507 4.18 -25.09 -19.59
N ILE A 508 4.92 -25.72 -20.52
CA ILE A 508 6.33 -25.41 -20.78
C ILE A 508 6.46 -23.97 -21.25
N TYR A 509 5.69 -23.55 -22.25
CA TYR A 509 5.83 -22.20 -22.83
C TYR A 509 5.58 -21.12 -21.79
N ARG A 510 4.52 -21.24 -20.99
CA ARG A 510 4.25 -20.30 -19.89
C ARG A 510 5.38 -20.25 -18.88
N SER A 511 5.90 -21.41 -18.49
CA SER A 511 7.00 -21.49 -17.52
C SER A 511 8.28 -20.86 -18.06
N LEU A 512 8.64 -21.12 -19.32
CA LEU A 512 9.81 -20.53 -19.97
C LEU A 512 9.69 -19.01 -20.10
N ILE A 513 8.52 -18.48 -20.46
CA ILE A 513 8.32 -17.03 -20.57
C ILE A 513 8.53 -16.34 -19.21
N VAL A 514 7.99 -16.91 -18.13
CA VAL A 514 8.19 -16.38 -16.77
C VAL A 514 9.68 -16.35 -16.39
N LEU A 515 10.43 -17.39 -16.76
CA LEU A 515 11.84 -17.53 -16.40
C LEU A 515 12.79 -16.70 -17.30
N GLN A 516 12.44 -16.49 -18.58
CA GLN A 516 13.34 -15.87 -19.56
C GLN A 516 13.07 -14.38 -19.82
N CYS A 517 11.87 -13.90 -19.48
CA CYS A 517 11.43 -12.55 -19.82
C CYS A 517 11.00 -11.69 -18.61
N PRO A 518 11.71 -11.68 -17.46
CA PRO A 518 11.38 -10.73 -16.41
C PRO A 518 11.62 -9.27 -16.86
N PHE A 519 10.98 -8.32 -16.19
CA PHE A 519 10.94 -6.91 -16.56
C PHE A 519 12.32 -6.25 -16.51
N ASN A 520 13.23 -6.73 -15.67
CA ASN A 520 14.63 -6.29 -15.62
C ASN A 520 15.50 -6.78 -16.80
N ALA A 521 15.01 -7.71 -17.65
CA ALA A 521 15.73 -8.25 -18.82
C ALA A 521 15.60 -7.39 -20.10
N GLN A 522 15.66 -6.05 -19.96
CA GLN A 522 15.41 -5.13 -21.08
C GLN A 522 16.60 -4.99 -22.02
N THR A 523 17.82 -4.98 -21.49
CA THR A 523 19.05 -4.89 -22.28
C THR A 523 19.58 -6.28 -22.63
N GLU A 524 20.39 -6.39 -23.68
CA GLU A 524 20.97 -7.67 -24.07
C GLU A 524 21.88 -8.25 -22.97
N LEU A 525 22.66 -7.40 -22.33
CA LEU A 525 23.55 -7.79 -21.23
C LEU A 525 22.75 -8.29 -20.02
N THR A 526 21.74 -7.53 -19.57
CA THR A 526 20.88 -7.94 -18.45
C THR A 526 20.13 -9.23 -18.74
N ARG A 527 19.61 -9.41 -19.96
CA ARG A 527 18.94 -10.65 -20.37
C ARG A 527 19.85 -11.87 -20.26
N ARG A 528 21.10 -11.76 -20.70
CA ARG A 528 22.07 -12.86 -20.58
C ARG A 528 22.41 -13.15 -19.12
N LEU A 529 22.60 -12.11 -18.31
CA LEU A 529 22.85 -12.27 -16.86
C LEU A 529 21.70 -13.00 -16.17
N ILE A 530 20.47 -12.57 -16.44
CA ILE A 530 19.26 -13.17 -15.88
C ILE A 530 19.08 -14.61 -16.36
N ASP A 531 19.34 -14.91 -17.63
CA ASP A 531 19.29 -16.31 -18.13
C ASP A 531 20.27 -17.20 -17.36
N ILE A 532 21.52 -16.74 -17.17
CA ILE A 532 22.54 -17.47 -16.41
C ILE A 532 22.09 -17.68 -14.96
N GLN A 533 21.68 -16.61 -14.28
CA GLN A 533 21.18 -16.66 -12.90
C GLN A 533 20.02 -17.66 -12.78
N THR A 534 19.02 -17.53 -13.65
CA THR A 534 17.81 -18.37 -13.63
C THR A 534 18.15 -19.84 -13.83
N ARG A 535 19.04 -20.17 -14.77
CA ARG A 535 19.43 -21.55 -15.06
C ARG A 535 20.19 -22.20 -13.91
N PHE A 536 21.19 -21.51 -13.35
CA PHE A 536 21.91 -22.02 -12.19
C PHE A 536 21.01 -22.10 -10.96
N HIS A 537 20.13 -21.12 -10.76
CA HIS A 537 19.18 -21.14 -9.66
C HIS A 537 18.21 -22.32 -9.79
N CYS A 538 17.68 -22.59 -10.98
CA CYS A 538 16.83 -23.78 -11.23
C CYS A 538 17.58 -25.08 -10.92
N LEU A 539 18.82 -25.21 -11.38
CA LEU A 539 19.64 -26.41 -11.17
C LEU A 539 19.89 -26.68 -9.69
N HIS A 540 20.34 -25.67 -8.95
CA HIS A 540 20.65 -25.80 -7.53
C HIS A 540 19.39 -25.92 -6.67
N THR A 541 18.29 -25.29 -7.08
CA THR A 541 16.99 -25.49 -6.43
C THR A 541 16.49 -26.92 -6.63
N LEU A 542 16.71 -27.54 -7.80
CA LEU A 542 16.39 -28.96 -7.99
C LEU A 542 17.22 -29.87 -7.08
N ASP A 543 18.54 -29.65 -6.94
CA ASP A 543 19.37 -30.40 -5.99
C ASP A 543 18.88 -30.21 -4.56
N PHE A 544 18.58 -28.96 -4.17
CA PHE A 544 18.06 -28.63 -2.86
C PHE A 544 16.72 -29.35 -2.55
N LEU A 545 15.75 -29.28 -3.47
CA LEU A 545 14.45 -29.94 -3.31
C LEU A 545 14.59 -31.48 -3.28
N TYR A 546 15.53 -32.02 -4.05
CA TYR A 546 15.82 -33.46 -4.07
C TYR A 546 16.39 -33.92 -2.72
N ARG A 547 17.38 -33.20 -2.17
CA ARG A 547 17.96 -33.50 -0.85
C ARG A 547 16.97 -33.34 0.31
N LEU A 548 15.96 -32.48 0.15
CA LEU A 548 14.85 -32.32 1.09
C LEU A 548 13.71 -33.36 0.92
N ASN A 549 13.84 -34.33 0.01
CA ASN A 549 12.80 -35.31 -0.33
C ASN A 549 11.46 -34.67 -0.76
N LEU A 550 11.50 -33.49 -1.40
CA LEU A 550 10.32 -32.80 -1.90
C LEU A 550 10.01 -33.12 -3.37
N ILE A 551 11.00 -33.61 -4.11
CA ILE A 551 10.84 -34.13 -5.48
C ILE A 551 11.38 -35.56 -5.58
N ASN A 552 10.80 -36.36 -6.46
CA ASN A 552 11.28 -37.70 -6.78
C ASN A 552 12.37 -37.66 -7.89
N ASN A 553 12.96 -38.81 -8.23
CA ASN A 553 13.97 -38.94 -9.29
C ASN A 553 13.45 -38.55 -10.70
N GLN A 554 12.13 -38.47 -10.88
CA GLN A 554 11.48 -38.08 -12.13
C GLN A 554 11.15 -36.58 -12.19
N GLY A 555 11.36 -35.84 -11.09
CA GLY A 555 11.06 -34.42 -10.95
C GLY A 555 9.63 -34.13 -10.47
N ASP A 556 8.82 -35.14 -10.14
CA ASP A 556 7.48 -34.93 -9.60
C ASP A 556 7.53 -34.56 -8.12
N LEU A 557 6.63 -33.67 -7.72
CA LEU A 557 6.48 -33.22 -6.35
C LEU A 557 5.87 -34.32 -5.47
N ILE A 558 6.44 -34.53 -4.29
CA ILE A 558 6.02 -35.57 -3.33
C ILE A 558 5.87 -35.01 -1.90
N GLY A 559 5.13 -35.75 -1.07
CA GLY A 559 5.03 -35.51 0.37
C GLY A 559 4.58 -34.08 0.75
N LEU A 560 5.47 -33.35 1.42
CA LEU A 560 5.20 -32.02 2.00
C LEU A 560 5.20 -30.87 0.98
N ALA A 561 5.51 -31.13 -0.30
CA ALA A 561 5.58 -30.11 -1.34
C ALA A 561 4.29 -29.27 -1.46
N GLY A 562 3.13 -29.89 -1.19
CA GLY A 562 1.84 -29.18 -1.18
C GLY A 562 1.72 -28.10 -0.10
N ILE A 563 2.35 -28.27 1.06
CA ILE A 563 2.39 -27.27 2.15
C ILE A 563 3.24 -26.08 1.72
N LEU A 564 4.42 -26.34 1.18
CA LEU A 564 5.37 -25.32 0.75
C LEU A 564 4.73 -24.37 -0.29
N MET A 565 4.07 -24.93 -1.30
CA MET A 565 3.40 -24.13 -2.35
C MET A 565 2.25 -23.26 -1.82
N ARG A 566 1.51 -23.73 -0.81
CA ARG A 566 0.38 -22.98 -0.21
C ARG A 566 0.83 -21.85 0.72
N LEU A 567 2.04 -21.94 1.26
CA LEU A 567 2.63 -20.95 2.18
C LEU A 567 3.71 -20.09 1.50
N HIS A 568 3.68 -19.95 0.18
CA HIS A 568 4.69 -19.22 -0.60
C HIS A 568 4.88 -17.75 -0.16
N GLU A 569 3.85 -17.12 0.40
CA GLU A 569 3.92 -15.75 0.95
C GLU A 569 4.93 -15.61 2.10
N PHE A 570 5.20 -16.70 2.81
CA PHE A 570 6.09 -16.75 3.95
C PHE A 570 7.47 -17.32 3.59
N GLU A 571 7.88 -17.28 2.32
CA GLU A 571 9.23 -17.71 1.95
C GLU A 571 10.31 -16.81 2.57
N PRO A 572 11.37 -17.37 3.21
CA PRO A 572 11.79 -18.78 3.25
C PRO A 572 11.30 -19.63 4.44
N ALA A 573 10.48 -19.08 5.34
CA ALA A 573 9.95 -19.77 6.52
C ALA A 573 9.15 -21.04 6.19
N ASN A 574 8.40 -21.03 5.09
CA ASN A 574 7.62 -22.18 4.61
C ASN A 574 8.50 -23.40 4.32
N ILE A 575 9.69 -23.21 3.73
CA ILE A 575 10.64 -24.27 3.39
C ILE A 575 11.23 -24.86 4.67
N LEU A 576 11.68 -24.00 5.60
CA LEU A 576 12.19 -24.45 6.89
C LEU A 576 11.12 -25.24 7.65
N LEU A 577 9.86 -24.79 7.64
CA LEU A 577 8.75 -25.53 8.26
C LEU A 577 8.64 -26.95 7.69
N THR A 578 8.74 -27.13 6.38
CA THR A 578 8.70 -28.47 5.78
C THR A 578 9.87 -29.36 6.23
N TYR A 579 11.08 -28.80 6.31
CA TYR A 579 12.24 -29.52 6.83
C TYR A 579 12.07 -29.92 8.31
N LEU A 580 11.54 -29.02 9.14
CA LEU A 580 11.29 -29.29 10.57
C LEU A 580 10.19 -30.34 10.79
N ILE A 581 9.20 -30.41 9.90
CA ILE A 581 8.20 -31.48 9.90
C ILE A 581 8.85 -32.82 9.51
N ASP A 582 9.66 -32.85 8.45
CA ASP A 582 10.33 -34.06 7.97
C ASP A 582 11.30 -34.65 9.02
N THR A 583 12.07 -33.79 9.69
CA THR A 583 12.96 -34.17 10.82
C THR A 583 12.22 -34.57 12.10
N ARG A 584 10.87 -34.62 12.08
CA ARG A 584 10.01 -35.02 13.20
C ARG A 584 10.11 -34.15 14.45
N LEU A 585 10.56 -32.89 14.32
CA LEU A 585 10.70 -31.99 15.47
C LEU A 585 9.35 -31.77 16.17
N PHE A 586 8.30 -31.46 15.39
CA PHE A 586 6.96 -31.21 15.94
C PHE A 586 6.30 -32.44 16.59
N HIS A 587 6.77 -33.64 16.29
CA HIS A 587 6.31 -34.85 16.99
C HIS A 587 6.88 -34.94 18.40
N GLN A 588 8.10 -34.44 18.63
CA GLN A 588 8.76 -34.41 19.93
C GLN A 588 8.26 -33.26 20.82
N LEU A 589 7.86 -32.14 20.22
CA LEU A 589 7.28 -31.01 20.94
C LEU A 589 5.88 -31.34 21.45
N ASN A 590 5.69 -31.41 22.76
CA ASN A 590 4.39 -31.67 23.38
C ASN A 590 3.66 -30.39 23.83
N ASP A 591 4.40 -29.31 24.06
CA ASP A 591 3.81 -28.04 24.50
C ASP A 591 3.34 -27.21 23.29
N ALA A 592 2.05 -26.87 23.28
CA ALA A 592 1.46 -26.01 22.25
C ALA A 592 2.08 -24.60 22.26
N GLU A 593 2.51 -24.12 23.43
CA GLU A 593 3.15 -22.82 23.57
C GLU A 593 4.53 -22.79 22.92
N GLU A 594 5.31 -23.87 23.05
CA GLU A 594 6.61 -24.01 22.42
C GLU A 594 6.50 -24.08 20.88
N ILE A 595 5.46 -24.74 20.36
CA ILE A 595 5.15 -24.77 18.93
C ILE A 595 4.80 -23.36 18.42
N VAL A 596 3.93 -22.63 19.13
CA VAL A 596 3.57 -21.25 18.76
C VAL A 596 4.78 -20.33 18.87
N HIS A 597 5.64 -20.53 19.86
CA HIS A 597 6.89 -19.78 20.01
C HIS A 597 7.81 -19.98 18.80
N LEU A 598 8.03 -21.23 18.38
CA LEU A 598 8.82 -21.55 17.20
C LEU A 598 8.21 -20.94 15.93
N LEU A 599 6.90 -21.10 15.74
CA LEU A 599 6.20 -20.50 14.59
C LEU A 599 6.28 -18.98 14.62
N ALA A 600 6.21 -18.36 15.79
CA ALA A 600 6.40 -16.92 15.93
C ALA A 600 7.84 -16.52 15.52
N CYS A 601 8.86 -17.24 15.99
CA CYS A 601 10.25 -16.95 15.59
C CYS A 601 10.48 -17.01 14.08
N ILE A 602 9.83 -17.93 13.36
CA ILE A 602 10.09 -18.15 11.93
C ILE A 602 9.14 -17.31 11.04
N PHE A 603 7.87 -17.15 11.42
CA PHE A 603 6.88 -16.42 10.61
C PHE A 603 6.71 -14.94 10.98
N THR A 604 7.22 -14.51 12.14
CA THR A 604 7.07 -13.11 12.57
C THR A 604 8.39 -12.37 12.50
N ASN A 605 8.47 -11.41 11.57
CA ASN A 605 9.66 -10.58 11.33
C ASN A 605 9.55 -9.20 12.00
N LEU A 606 8.68 -9.03 12.99
CA LEU A 606 8.47 -7.73 13.64
C LEU A 606 9.59 -7.47 14.66
N SER A 607 10.54 -6.60 14.29
CA SER A 607 11.63 -6.15 15.16
C SER A 607 11.21 -4.94 16.02
N TRP A 608 11.86 -4.77 17.18
CA TRP A 608 11.68 -3.59 18.01
C TRP A 608 12.45 -2.37 17.46
N PRO A 609 11.86 -1.16 17.40
CA PRO A 609 12.53 0.04 16.87
C PRO A 609 13.87 0.37 17.57
N VAL A 610 14.92 0.60 16.78
CA VAL A 610 16.32 0.83 17.21
C VAL A 610 16.46 1.95 18.26
N VAL A 611 15.70 3.04 18.12
CA VAL A 611 15.76 4.23 19.01
C VAL A 611 15.44 3.91 20.47
N ARG A 612 14.75 2.80 20.77
CA ARG A 612 14.38 2.43 22.14
C ARG A 612 15.26 1.33 22.75
N GLN A 613 16.09 0.65 21.95
CA GLN A 613 17.02 -0.39 22.39
C GLN A 613 18.13 0.16 23.29
N SER A 614 18.43 1.47 23.21
CA SER A 614 19.45 2.17 24.00
C SER A 614 18.99 2.60 25.40
N SER A 615 17.71 2.44 25.75
CA SER A 615 17.18 2.86 27.05
C SER A 615 17.07 1.69 28.03
N GLU A 616 18.18 1.30 28.65
CA GLU A 616 18.17 0.36 29.80
C GLU A 616 17.19 0.81 30.92
N ARG A 617 16.88 2.11 30.99
CA ARG A 617 15.92 2.70 31.94
C ARG A 617 14.45 2.38 31.68
N SER A 618 14.05 1.89 30.50
CA SER A 618 12.66 1.49 30.24
C SER A 618 12.36 0.03 30.60
N LEU A 619 13.39 -0.81 30.69
CA LEU A 619 13.28 -2.23 31.08
C LEU A 619 12.90 -2.42 32.56
N SER A 620 13.34 -1.54 33.46
CA SER A 620 13.02 -1.61 34.90
C SER A 620 11.59 -1.16 35.22
N ILE A 621 11.01 -0.26 34.41
CA ILE A 621 9.66 0.27 34.61
C ILE A 621 8.58 -0.71 34.15
N ARG A 622 8.88 -1.60 33.19
CA ARG A 622 7.92 -2.61 32.67
C ARG A 622 7.77 -3.88 33.53
N GLN A 623 8.60 -4.09 34.55
CA GLN A 623 8.49 -5.29 35.41
C GLN A 623 7.24 -5.30 36.31
N ASN A 624 6.46 -4.22 36.38
CA ASN A 624 5.38 -4.05 37.37
C ASN A 624 3.95 -4.05 36.82
N LEU A 625 3.69 -4.41 35.56
CA LEU A 625 2.32 -4.56 35.04
C LEU A 625 2.17 -5.93 34.36
N LEU A 626 1.44 -6.84 35.03
CA LEU A 626 1.15 -8.24 34.66
C LEU A 626 2.38 -9.15 34.43
N ARG A 627 2.78 -9.89 35.48
CA ARG A 627 3.95 -10.80 35.57
C ARG A 627 4.10 -11.89 34.47
N ASN A 628 3.22 -11.99 33.48
CA ASN A 628 3.15 -13.13 32.55
C ASN A 628 3.35 -12.81 31.06
N SER A 629 3.30 -11.54 30.63
CA SER A 629 3.63 -11.16 29.24
C SER A 629 5.14 -11.20 29.04
N LYS A 630 5.60 -11.83 27.96
CA LYS A 630 7.02 -11.89 27.61
C LYS A 630 7.21 -11.06 26.35
N VAL A 631 7.36 -9.76 26.48
CA VAL A 631 7.46 -8.76 25.38
C VAL A 631 8.51 -9.08 24.30
N PHE A 632 9.55 -9.81 24.68
CA PHE A 632 10.61 -10.26 23.78
C PHE A 632 10.49 -11.75 23.51
N LEU A 633 10.54 -12.13 22.22
CA LEU A 633 10.71 -13.52 21.80
C LEU A 633 12.04 -14.04 22.36
N ARG A 634 11.98 -15.19 23.03
CA ARG A 634 13.17 -15.79 23.63
C ARG A 634 13.93 -16.57 22.56
N PRO A 635 15.24 -16.76 22.73
CA PRO A 635 15.97 -17.72 21.89
C PRO A 635 15.27 -19.08 21.93
N VAL A 636 15.18 -19.74 20.78
CA VAL A 636 14.71 -21.13 20.68
C VAL A 636 15.63 -22.07 21.46
N SER A 637 15.12 -23.25 21.84
CA SER A 637 15.92 -24.24 22.57
C SER A 637 17.16 -24.67 21.76
N ALA A 638 18.21 -25.11 22.45
CA ALA A 638 19.46 -25.52 21.81
C ALA A 638 19.26 -26.67 20.79
N GLU A 639 18.30 -27.57 21.06
CA GLU A 639 17.96 -28.65 20.12
C GLU A 639 17.33 -28.10 18.83
N ILE A 640 16.36 -27.18 18.94
CA ILE A 640 15.74 -26.53 17.79
C ILE A 640 16.79 -25.76 16.98
N ARG A 641 17.65 -25.01 17.68
CA ARG A 641 18.72 -24.24 17.08
C ARG A 641 19.67 -25.12 16.26
N GLN A 642 20.11 -26.24 16.81
CA GLN A 642 21.02 -27.17 16.12
C GLN A 642 20.41 -27.70 14.81
N ARG A 643 19.10 -27.98 14.78
CA ARG A 643 18.43 -28.43 13.55
C ARG A 643 18.36 -27.35 12.49
N ILE A 644 18.11 -26.11 12.90
CA ILE A 644 18.04 -25.00 11.94
C ILE A 644 19.44 -24.63 11.45
N GLU A 645 20.46 -24.73 12.29
CA GLU A 645 21.86 -24.64 11.86
C GLU A 645 22.21 -25.75 10.86
N SER A 646 21.73 -26.98 11.06
CA SER A 646 21.92 -28.08 10.10
C SER A 646 21.25 -27.81 8.75
N TYR A 647 20.02 -27.27 8.76
CA TYR A 647 19.34 -26.80 7.55
C TYR A 647 20.12 -25.68 6.85
N ASN A 648 20.55 -24.67 7.61
CA ASN A 648 21.29 -23.54 7.07
C ASN A 648 22.65 -23.96 6.51
N SER A 649 23.31 -24.96 7.09
CA SER A 649 24.54 -25.54 6.53
C SER A 649 24.28 -26.17 5.16
N LEU A 650 23.17 -26.90 4.99
CA LEU A 650 22.76 -27.45 3.69
C LEU A 650 22.49 -26.33 2.67
N VAL A 651 21.77 -25.28 3.07
CA VAL A 651 21.50 -24.11 2.20
C VAL A 651 22.81 -23.45 1.78
N LYS A 652 23.73 -23.24 2.72
CA LYS A 652 25.05 -22.64 2.45
C LYS A 652 25.88 -23.50 1.49
N GLU A 653 25.88 -24.81 1.63
CA GLU A 653 26.59 -25.70 0.72
C GLU A 653 26.08 -25.53 -0.72
N ILE A 654 24.77 -25.71 -0.94
CA ILE A 654 24.19 -25.74 -2.28
C ILE A 654 24.19 -24.35 -2.92
N TYR A 655 23.66 -23.35 -2.22
CA TYR A 655 23.57 -22.01 -2.77
C TYR A 655 24.92 -21.27 -2.78
N GLY A 656 25.92 -21.76 -2.03
CA GLY A 656 27.32 -21.34 -2.20
C GLY A 656 27.86 -21.71 -3.58
N PHE A 657 27.61 -22.94 -4.05
CA PHE A 657 27.96 -23.34 -5.41
C PHE A 657 27.15 -22.60 -6.49
N TYR A 658 25.89 -22.24 -6.20
CA TYR A 658 25.10 -21.37 -7.07
C TYR A 658 25.80 -20.03 -7.30
N ILE A 659 26.10 -19.33 -6.22
CA ILE A 659 26.76 -18.02 -6.25
C ILE A 659 28.10 -18.12 -6.97
N GLU A 660 28.91 -19.13 -6.65
CA GLU A 660 30.23 -19.31 -7.24
C GLU A 660 30.15 -19.54 -8.77
N ASN A 661 29.25 -20.40 -9.21
CA ASN A 661 29.09 -20.70 -10.63
C ASN A 661 28.57 -19.50 -11.42
N VAL A 662 27.64 -18.74 -10.85
CA VAL A 662 27.14 -17.51 -11.47
C VAL A 662 28.25 -16.47 -11.55
N ALA A 663 28.97 -16.22 -10.45
CA ALA A 663 30.08 -15.27 -10.40
C ALA A 663 31.18 -15.60 -11.43
N ARG A 664 31.58 -16.88 -11.55
CA ARG A 664 32.54 -17.35 -12.57
C ARG A 664 32.09 -17.09 -13.99
N GLN A 665 30.80 -17.30 -14.29
CA GLN A 665 30.26 -17.03 -15.62
C GLN A 665 30.20 -15.52 -15.87
N MET A 666 29.77 -14.73 -14.89
CA MET A 666 29.65 -13.27 -15.00
C MET A 666 30.98 -12.57 -15.24
N GLN A 667 32.06 -13.04 -14.61
CA GLN A 667 33.41 -12.51 -14.84
C GLN A 667 33.82 -12.54 -16.32
N SER A 668 33.40 -13.56 -17.07
CA SER A 668 33.70 -13.68 -18.50
C SER A 668 33.00 -12.64 -19.37
N PHE A 669 31.91 -12.03 -18.87
CA PHE A 669 31.11 -11.06 -19.63
C PHE A 669 31.48 -9.60 -19.32
N ASN A 670 32.07 -9.32 -18.15
CA ASN A 670 32.09 -7.96 -17.62
C ASN A 670 33.28 -7.08 -18.04
N ASN A 671 34.11 -7.51 -19.01
CA ASN A 671 35.23 -6.73 -19.57
C ASN A 671 36.05 -5.92 -18.52
N ASN A 672 36.22 -6.44 -17.29
CA ASN A 672 36.89 -5.80 -16.16
C ASN A 672 36.29 -4.46 -15.65
N GLN A 673 35.02 -4.14 -15.93
CA GLN A 673 34.38 -2.89 -15.45
C GLN A 673 34.27 -2.81 -13.92
N GLU A 674 34.13 -3.93 -13.21
CA GLU A 674 34.12 -4.03 -11.73
C GLU A 674 35.43 -3.61 -11.07
N TYR A 675 36.49 -3.47 -11.87
CA TYR A 675 37.77 -3.01 -11.41
C TYR A 675 37.98 -1.51 -11.62
N LEU A 676 36.95 -0.81 -12.09
CA LEU A 676 36.90 0.64 -12.25
C LEU A 676 36.10 1.27 -11.10
N LEU A 677 36.61 2.36 -10.53
CA LEU A 677 35.88 3.13 -9.54
C LEU A 677 34.68 3.86 -10.18
N PRO A 678 33.47 3.80 -9.58
CA PRO A 678 32.20 4.20 -10.24
C PRO A 678 32.09 5.68 -10.62
N PHE A 679 32.87 6.57 -10.01
CA PHE A 679 32.86 8.01 -10.31
C PHE A 679 34.10 8.51 -11.05
N SER A 680 35.24 7.83 -10.93
CA SER A 680 36.50 8.24 -11.55
C SER A 680 36.88 7.40 -12.77
N ASN A 681 36.22 6.25 -12.97
CA ASN A 681 36.56 5.23 -13.97
C ASN A 681 38.04 4.80 -13.93
N VAL A 682 38.70 4.96 -12.77
CA VAL A 682 40.10 4.58 -12.57
C VAL A 682 40.14 3.10 -12.23
N SER A 683 40.97 2.35 -12.98
CA SER A 683 41.28 0.96 -12.68
C SER A 683 42.20 0.85 -11.47
N PHE A 684 41.86 0.03 -10.47
CA PHE A 684 42.76 -0.30 -9.36
C PHE A 684 43.50 -1.63 -9.59
N ILE A 685 43.45 -2.21 -10.80
CA ILE A 685 44.27 -3.37 -11.18
C ILE A 685 45.56 -2.93 -11.89
N GLN A 686 45.58 -1.75 -12.51
CA GLN A 686 46.70 -1.29 -13.33
C GLN A 686 47.39 -0.07 -12.73
N SER A 687 48.52 -0.33 -12.08
CA SER A 687 49.61 0.64 -12.00
C SER A 687 50.92 -0.14 -11.88
N SER A 688 51.60 -0.24 -13.01
CA SER A 688 52.99 -0.70 -13.13
C SER A 688 54.00 0.23 -12.43
N ASP A 689 53.52 1.32 -11.82
CA ASP A 689 54.31 2.50 -11.49
C ASP A 689 54.61 2.61 -9.98
N TYR A 690 54.28 1.59 -9.17
CA TYR A 690 54.63 1.59 -7.76
C TYR A 690 56.02 1.02 -7.53
N ASP A 691 56.90 1.85 -6.96
CA ASP A 691 58.23 1.43 -6.51
C ASP A 691 58.11 0.28 -5.49
N ASN A 692 58.85 -0.80 -5.75
CA ASN A 692 58.97 -1.95 -4.86
C ASN A 692 59.40 -1.48 -3.46
N GLY A 693 58.50 -1.59 -2.48
CA GLY A 693 58.77 -1.24 -1.08
C GLY A 693 57.92 -0.09 -0.50
N THR A 694 57.09 0.57 -1.31
CA THR A 694 56.10 1.55 -0.82
C THR A 694 54.90 0.87 -0.14
N PHE A 695 54.24 1.57 0.80
CA PHE A 695 53.00 1.11 1.42
C PHE A 695 51.89 0.93 0.36
N GLU A 696 51.85 1.79 -0.66
CA GLU A 696 50.94 1.63 -1.80
C GLU A 696 51.22 0.35 -2.60
N TYR A 697 52.48 -0.02 -2.84
CA TYR A 697 52.82 -1.31 -3.46
C TYR A 697 52.33 -2.50 -2.64
N TYR A 698 52.53 -2.47 -1.31
CA TYR A 698 52.05 -3.54 -0.42
C TYR A 698 50.52 -3.63 -0.42
N LEU A 699 49.79 -2.50 -0.37
CA LEU A 699 48.35 -2.49 -0.58
C LEU A 699 48.01 -3.10 -1.94
N HIS A 700 48.56 -2.58 -3.03
CA HIS A 700 48.19 -3.00 -4.38
C HIS A 700 48.50 -4.49 -4.65
N HIS A 701 49.61 -5.01 -4.13
CA HIS A 701 49.97 -6.42 -4.23
C HIS A 701 49.07 -7.31 -3.35
N HIS A 702 48.70 -6.87 -2.14
CA HIS A 702 47.77 -7.60 -1.28
C HIS A 702 46.34 -7.60 -1.85
N TYR A 703 45.90 -6.46 -2.39
CA TYR A 703 44.59 -6.27 -3.03
C TYR A 703 44.48 -7.08 -4.33
N SER A 704 45.53 -7.14 -5.15
CA SER A 704 45.55 -7.94 -6.40
C SER A 704 45.64 -9.45 -6.17
N GLN A 705 46.18 -9.89 -5.04
CA GLN A 705 46.15 -11.30 -4.62
C GLN A 705 44.76 -11.70 -4.10
N GLN A 706 44.08 -10.83 -3.35
CA GLN A 706 42.75 -11.06 -2.79
C GLN A 706 41.61 -10.88 -3.82
N SER A 707 41.81 -10.03 -4.84
CA SER A 707 40.84 -9.81 -5.94
C SER A 707 40.72 -10.98 -6.93
N LYS A 708 41.51 -12.06 -6.75
CA LYS A 708 41.36 -13.31 -7.49
C LYS A 708 40.13 -14.13 -7.06
N ASN A 709 39.54 -13.82 -5.90
CA ASN A 709 38.31 -14.45 -5.45
C ASN A 709 37.12 -13.91 -6.26
N VAL A 710 36.68 -14.69 -7.25
CA VAL A 710 35.60 -14.31 -8.18
C VAL A 710 34.27 -14.04 -7.47
N SER A 711 34.07 -14.59 -6.27
CA SER A 711 32.82 -14.48 -5.51
C SER A 711 32.74 -13.22 -4.63
N ILE A 712 33.79 -12.44 -4.42
CA ILE A 712 33.77 -11.31 -3.47
C ILE A 712 34.01 -10.00 -4.19
N SER A 713 33.24 -8.95 -3.85
CA SER A 713 33.44 -7.63 -4.44
C SER A 713 34.87 -7.18 -4.30
N SER A 714 35.39 -6.58 -5.36
CA SER A 714 36.71 -5.96 -5.36
C SER A 714 36.84 -4.84 -4.33
N PHE A 715 35.72 -4.26 -3.89
CA PHE A 715 35.64 -3.30 -2.79
C PHE A 715 35.61 -3.96 -1.39
N ALA A 716 35.07 -5.18 -1.28
CA ALA A 716 34.98 -5.94 -0.03
C ALA A 716 36.20 -6.85 0.22
N GLY A 717 36.86 -7.33 -0.83
CA GLY A 717 38.07 -8.17 -0.76
C GLY A 717 39.20 -7.66 0.15
N PRO A 718 39.46 -6.34 0.25
CA PRO A 718 40.49 -5.78 1.13
C PRO A 718 40.23 -5.97 2.63
N SER A 719 38.99 -6.27 3.02
CA SER A 719 38.63 -6.52 4.41
C SER A 719 39.12 -7.89 4.92
N GLY A 720 39.78 -8.70 4.06
CA GLY A 720 40.31 -10.00 4.41
C GLY A 720 39.30 -11.14 4.35
N LEU A 721 38.11 -10.88 3.82
CA LEU A 721 37.04 -11.88 3.66
C LEU A 721 37.48 -13.00 2.72
N THR A 722 37.41 -14.24 3.20
CA THR A 722 37.62 -15.45 2.40
C THR A 722 36.28 -16.02 1.94
N HIS A 723 36.33 -16.90 0.93
CA HIS A 723 35.14 -17.60 0.39
C HIS A 723 34.32 -18.33 1.48
N GLU A 724 35.00 -18.95 2.46
CA GLU A 724 34.34 -19.63 3.59
C GLU A 724 33.70 -18.65 4.59
N GLN A 725 34.33 -17.49 4.83
CA GLN A 725 33.81 -16.45 5.72
C GLN A 725 32.65 -15.66 5.10
N PHE A 726 32.59 -15.60 3.77
CA PHE A 726 31.52 -14.93 3.03
C PHE A 726 30.15 -15.59 3.28
N MET A 727 30.06 -16.92 3.23
CA MET A 727 28.81 -17.65 3.50
C MET A 727 28.38 -17.57 4.98
N SER A 728 29.29 -17.23 5.89
CA SER A 728 28.96 -16.91 7.29
C SER A 728 28.57 -15.45 7.53
N ASN A 729 28.90 -14.54 6.61
CA ASN A 729 28.63 -13.10 6.72
C ASN A 729 27.38 -12.70 5.93
N TYR A 730 26.28 -13.41 6.15
CA TYR A 730 24.98 -12.88 5.77
C TYR A 730 24.75 -11.59 6.57
N ASN A 731 24.45 -10.47 5.90
CA ASN A 731 24.12 -9.23 6.58
C ASN A 731 22.61 -9.20 6.87
N PRO A 732 22.16 -9.46 8.11
CA PRO A 732 20.73 -9.55 8.41
C PRO A 732 20.02 -8.20 8.36
N THR A 733 20.74 -7.08 8.39
CA THR A 733 20.13 -5.74 8.31
C THR A 733 19.78 -5.33 6.88
N ILE A 734 20.60 -5.73 5.91
CA ILE A 734 20.39 -5.47 4.48
C ILE A 734 19.70 -6.66 3.80
N GLY A 735 19.71 -7.84 4.43
CA GLY A 735 19.09 -9.04 3.92
C GLY A 735 19.83 -9.68 2.75
N SER A 736 21.12 -9.36 2.58
CA SER A 736 21.93 -9.76 1.43
C SER A 736 23.34 -10.19 1.85
N TRP A 737 24.05 -10.88 0.96
CA TRP A 737 25.50 -11.07 1.06
C TRP A 737 26.25 -10.02 0.22
N ASP A 738 27.44 -9.61 0.65
CA ASP A 738 28.27 -8.59 -0.02
C ASP A 738 29.01 -9.17 -1.25
N LEU A 739 28.31 -9.30 -2.39
CA LEU A 739 28.88 -9.86 -3.63
C LEU A 739 29.53 -8.84 -4.57
N ALA A 740 30.41 -9.33 -5.44
CA ALA A 740 31.03 -8.56 -6.55
C ALA A 740 30.06 -8.14 -7.64
N TYR A 741 28.96 -8.87 -7.77
CA TYR A 741 27.99 -8.72 -8.84
C TYR A 741 26.66 -8.26 -8.25
N ASP A 742 25.89 -7.47 -9.02
CA ASP A 742 24.49 -7.09 -8.75
C ASP A 742 23.56 -8.33 -8.84
N LEU A 743 23.80 -9.31 -7.98
CA LEU A 743 23.01 -10.51 -7.83
C LEU A 743 21.87 -10.22 -6.85
N ASP A 744 20.64 -10.61 -7.22
CA ASP A 744 19.56 -10.60 -6.24
C ASP A 744 19.73 -11.76 -5.26
N LEU A 745 20.19 -11.40 -4.07
CA LEU A 745 20.47 -12.30 -2.97
C LEU A 745 19.41 -12.22 -1.87
N SER A 746 18.21 -11.78 -2.23
CA SER A 746 17.10 -11.72 -1.29
C SER A 746 16.87 -13.10 -0.63
N PRO A 747 16.34 -13.15 0.60
CA PRO A 747 15.96 -14.41 1.26
C PRO A 747 14.92 -15.23 0.49
N ARG A 748 14.29 -14.64 -0.54
CA ARG A 748 13.37 -15.32 -1.45
C ARG A 748 14.10 -16.13 -2.53
N THR A 749 15.30 -15.70 -2.94
CA THR A 749 16.13 -16.46 -3.90
C THR A 749 17.00 -17.49 -3.19
N ILE A 750 17.45 -17.22 -1.97
CA ILE A 750 18.24 -18.17 -1.18
C ILE A 750 17.50 -18.45 0.11
N PRO A 751 17.04 -19.70 0.35
CA PRO A 751 16.12 -20.03 1.43
C PRO A 751 16.82 -20.14 2.80
N TYR A 752 17.64 -19.16 3.15
CA TYR A 752 18.38 -19.05 4.40
C TYR A 752 17.50 -18.39 5.48
N VAL A 753 17.52 -18.92 6.69
CA VAL A 753 16.74 -18.38 7.82
C VAL A 753 17.68 -18.02 8.97
N ASP A 754 17.79 -16.73 9.28
CA ASP A 754 18.47 -16.28 10.50
C ASP A 754 17.48 -16.18 11.66
N ILE A 755 17.81 -16.82 12.78
CA ILE A 755 17.00 -16.80 14.02
C ILE A 755 17.59 -15.83 15.05
N ASP A 756 18.86 -15.49 14.91
CA ASP A 756 19.63 -14.75 15.90
C ASP A 756 19.67 -13.24 15.64
N ALA A 757 19.08 -12.78 14.53
CA ALA A 757 18.95 -11.39 14.07
C ALA A 757 19.90 -10.42 14.79
N ARG A 758 21.16 -10.34 14.35
CA ARG A 758 22.18 -9.48 14.99
C ARG A 758 22.43 -8.22 14.18
N ASP A 759 22.58 -7.09 14.85
CA ASP A 759 22.97 -5.85 14.20
C ASP A 759 24.43 -5.86 13.76
N HIS A 760 24.82 -4.92 12.90
CA HIS A 760 26.21 -4.65 12.49
C HIS A 760 27.17 -4.38 13.67
N THR A 761 26.62 -4.07 14.85
CA THR A 761 27.33 -3.90 16.12
C THR A 761 27.38 -5.17 16.99
N ASN A 762 26.93 -6.31 16.47
CA ASN A 762 26.81 -7.58 17.19
C ASN A 762 25.81 -7.56 18.37
N SER A 763 24.88 -6.59 18.37
CA SER A 763 23.77 -6.51 19.32
C SER A 763 22.57 -7.29 18.79
N SER A 764 22.00 -8.21 19.57
CA SER A 764 20.86 -9.02 19.14
C SER A 764 19.59 -8.16 19.06
N TYR A 765 18.96 -8.07 17.89
CA TYR A 765 17.60 -7.58 17.77
C TYR A 765 16.67 -8.52 18.54
N TYR A 766 15.93 -7.98 19.50
CA TYR A 766 14.84 -8.75 20.07
C TYR A 766 13.66 -8.70 19.09
N LEU A 767 13.10 -9.88 18.76
CA LEU A 767 11.84 -9.98 18.02
C LEU A 767 10.66 -9.73 18.96
N ASN A 768 9.58 -9.14 18.43
CA ASN A 768 8.37 -8.85 19.17
C ASN A 768 7.49 -10.11 19.33
N SER A 769 7.13 -10.46 20.56
CA SER A 769 6.45 -11.71 20.88
C SER A 769 4.93 -11.68 20.73
N TYR A 770 4.37 -10.68 20.06
CA TYR A 770 2.93 -10.46 19.95
C TYR A 770 2.10 -11.72 19.68
N ALA A 771 2.56 -12.60 18.78
CA ALA A 771 1.85 -13.82 18.42
C ALA A 771 1.77 -14.80 19.60
N LEU A 772 2.86 -14.95 20.36
CA LEU A 772 2.95 -15.78 21.55
C LEU A 772 2.16 -15.17 22.71
N ASP A 773 2.32 -13.86 22.95
CA ASP A 773 1.61 -13.15 24.01
C ASP A 773 0.09 -13.14 23.76
N PHE A 774 -0.33 -12.96 22.51
CA PHE A 774 -1.74 -13.08 22.11
C PHE A 774 -2.23 -14.53 22.26
N PHE A 775 -1.44 -15.52 21.88
CA PHE A 775 -1.78 -16.92 22.09
C PHE A 775 -1.92 -17.28 23.57
N ARG A 776 -1.15 -16.67 24.49
CA ARG A 776 -1.33 -16.87 25.93
C ARG A 776 -2.57 -16.15 26.45
N HIS A 777 -2.72 -14.86 26.17
CA HIS A 777 -3.67 -14.00 26.88
C HIS A 777 -4.97 -13.69 26.12
N GLY A 778 -4.94 -13.65 24.79
CA GLY A 778 -6.09 -13.24 23.97
C GLY A 778 -6.57 -11.82 24.30
N SER A 779 -5.64 -10.86 24.47
CA SER A 779 -5.98 -9.49 24.86
C SER A 779 -5.34 -8.48 23.91
N GLU A 780 -6.17 -7.71 23.21
CA GLU A 780 -5.73 -6.57 22.39
C GLU A 780 -4.98 -5.53 23.23
N ARG A 781 -5.43 -5.29 24.47
CA ARG A 781 -4.81 -4.30 25.36
C ARG A 781 -3.33 -4.58 25.61
N LEU A 782 -2.95 -5.86 25.75
CA LEU A 782 -1.55 -6.26 25.94
C LEU A 782 -0.72 -6.10 24.66
N LEU A 783 -1.33 -6.25 23.49
CA LEU A 783 -0.64 -5.96 22.23
C LEU A 783 -0.29 -4.48 22.12
N ILE A 784 -1.18 -3.61 22.59
CA ILE A 784 -0.98 -2.16 22.58
C ILE A 784 -0.01 -1.71 23.68
N SER A 785 -0.22 -2.14 24.93
CA SER A 785 0.53 -1.62 26.07
C SER A 785 1.92 -2.25 26.20
N GLU A 786 2.04 -3.56 26.00
CA GLU A 786 3.27 -4.30 26.26
C GLU A 786 4.08 -4.55 24.98
N ASN A 787 3.40 -4.95 23.89
CA ASN A 787 4.05 -5.20 22.60
C ASN A 787 4.17 -3.93 21.72
N GLU A 788 3.67 -2.79 22.20
CA GLU A 788 3.70 -1.48 21.52
C GLU A 788 3.22 -1.51 20.07
N ILE A 789 2.30 -2.43 19.76
CA ILE A 789 1.66 -2.48 18.44
C ILE A 789 0.59 -1.40 18.42
N ASP A 790 0.63 -0.55 17.40
CA ASP A 790 -0.41 0.44 17.19
C ASP A 790 -1.78 -0.22 17.20
N ARG A 791 -2.73 0.34 17.97
CA ARG A 791 -4.09 -0.20 18.11
C ARG A 791 -4.71 -0.56 16.76
N SER A 792 -4.42 0.26 15.76
CA SER A 792 -4.84 0.05 14.40
C SER A 792 -4.38 -1.32 13.86
N GLU A 793 -3.12 -1.71 14.06
CA GLU A 793 -2.48 -2.87 13.43
C GLU A 793 -2.64 -4.18 14.18
N THR A 794 -3.03 -4.14 15.46
CA THR A 794 -3.20 -5.32 16.32
C THR A 794 -4.00 -6.45 15.66
N TYR A 795 -5.14 -6.13 15.04
CA TYR A 795 -5.96 -7.11 14.32
C TYR A 795 -5.26 -7.67 13.09
N ASN A 796 -4.54 -6.83 12.32
CA ASN A 796 -3.86 -7.27 11.11
C ASN A 796 -2.75 -8.27 11.45
N PHE A 797 -1.93 -7.97 12.47
CA PHE A 797 -0.88 -8.87 12.95
C PHE A 797 -1.46 -10.19 13.47
N ALA A 798 -2.49 -10.14 14.32
CA ALA A 798 -3.14 -11.34 14.84
C ALA A 798 -3.82 -12.17 13.73
N SER A 799 -4.52 -11.52 12.80
CA SER A 799 -5.20 -12.19 11.69
C SER A 799 -4.21 -12.78 10.68
N SER A 800 -3.08 -12.11 10.43
CA SER A 800 -2.02 -12.61 9.55
C SER A 800 -1.44 -13.92 10.08
N PHE A 801 -1.02 -13.95 11.35
CA PHE A 801 -0.52 -15.15 11.99
C PHE A 801 -1.55 -16.28 12.05
N PHE A 802 -2.82 -15.93 12.31
CA PHE A 802 -3.93 -16.90 12.24
C PHE A 802 -4.11 -17.50 10.84
N HIS A 803 -4.02 -16.70 9.77
CA HIS A 803 -4.09 -17.21 8.41
C HIS A 803 -2.94 -18.15 8.08
N SER A 804 -1.73 -17.90 8.60
CA SER A 804 -0.60 -18.85 8.51
C SER A 804 -0.96 -20.20 9.16
N LEU A 805 -1.49 -20.19 10.39
CA LEU A 805 -1.92 -21.41 11.10
C LEU A 805 -3.02 -22.16 10.35
N ALA A 806 -4.03 -21.43 9.86
CA ALA A 806 -5.13 -22.00 9.10
C ALA A 806 -4.65 -22.64 7.79
N SER A 807 -3.68 -22.02 7.11
CA SER A 807 -3.08 -22.54 5.87
C SER A 807 -2.25 -23.82 6.13
N ILE A 808 -1.43 -23.85 7.20
CA ILE A 808 -0.72 -25.07 7.63
C ILE A 808 -1.71 -26.20 7.90
N LYS A 809 -2.76 -25.91 8.69
CA LYS A 809 -3.79 -26.89 9.06
C LYS A 809 -4.54 -27.43 7.85
N THR A 810 -5.01 -26.57 6.95
CA THR A 810 -5.72 -27.02 5.73
C THR A 810 -4.83 -27.85 4.82
N SER A 811 -3.53 -27.54 4.77
CA SER A 811 -2.54 -28.32 4.02
C SER A 811 -2.32 -29.71 4.62
N LEU A 812 -2.12 -29.80 5.94
CA LEU A 812 -2.02 -31.09 6.64
C LEU A 812 -3.28 -31.93 6.50
N ASN A 813 -4.47 -31.32 6.58
CA ASN A 813 -5.74 -32.03 6.33
C ASN A 813 -5.82 -32.60 4.91
N THR A 814 -5.38 -31.84 3.91
CA THR A 814 -5.40 -32.31 2.51
C THR A 814 -4.48 -33.51 2.32
N ILE A 815 -3.30 -33.51 2.96
CA ILE A 815 -2.36 -34.63 2.92
C ILE A 815 -3.00 -35.87 3.55
N VAL A 816 -3.57 -35.73 4.75
CA VAL A 816 -4.26 -36.83 5.44
C VAL A 816 -5.42 -37.38 4.60
N GLU A 817 -6.25 -36.52 4.00
CA GLU A 817 -7.36 -36.96 3.13
C GLU A 817 -6.89 -37.69 1.87
N ASN A 818 -5.79 -37.23 1.25
CA ASN A 818 -5.22 -37.87 0.08
C ASN A 818 -4.61 -39.24 0.42
N GLU A 819 -3.95 -39.35 1.57
CA GLU A 819 -3.41 -40.62 2.07
C GLU A 819 -4.50 -41.62 2.43
N MET A 820 -5.62 -41.15 3.01
CA MET A 820 -6.81 -41.99 3.26
C MET A 820 -7.33 -42.61 1.96
N LYS A 821 -7.30 -41.87 0.84
CA LYS A 821 -7.74 -42.37 -0.47
C LYS A 821 -6.75 -43.38 -1.08
N GLN A 822 -5.47 -43.30 -0.75
CA GLN A 822 -4.41 -44.15 -1.34
C GLN A 822 -4.12 -45.44 -0.56
N THR A 823 -4.83 -45.74 0.55
CA THR A 823 -4.67 -46.97 1.36
C THR A 823 -3.25 -47.26 1.87
N LYS A 824 -2.38 -46.23 2.00
CA LYS A 824 -1.04 -46.37 2.59
C LYS A 824 -1.11 -46.14 4.11
N ASN A 825 -0.94 -47.21 4.89
CA ASN A 825 -1.09 -47.20 6.36
C ASN A 825 0.04 -46.50 7.15
N ASN A 826 1.21 -46.26 6.55
CA ASN A 826 2.38 -45.77 7.28
C ASN A 826 2.40 -44.24 7.44
N ASP A 827 2.08 -43.49 6.38
CA ASP A 827 2.12 -42.02 6.40
C ASP A 827 0.94 -41.43 7.21
N MET A 828 -0.20 -42.13 7.20
CA MET A 828 -1.37 -41.85 8.04
C MET A 828 -1.06 -41.80 9.54
N LYS A 829 -0.14 -42.67 10.03
CA LYS A 829 0.28 -42.66 11.44
C LYS A 829 1.14 -41.44 11.78
N PHE A 830 1.82 -40.87 10.79
CA PHE A 830 2.71 -39.73 10.96
C PHE A 830 1.95 -38.39 10.94
N PHE A 831 1.07 -38.18 9.96
CA PHE A 831 0.40 -36.89 9.76
C PHE A 831 -0.83 -36.67 10.63
N LYS A 832 -1.55 -37.73 11.02
CA LYS A 832 -2.79 -37.60 11.81
C LYS A 832 -2.56 -36.95 13.20
N PRO A 833 -1.58 -37.38 14.02
CA PRO A 833 -1.31 -36.74 15.31
C PRO A 833 -0.85 -35.28 15.16
N LEU A 834 -0.06 -35.00 14.12
CA LEU A 834 0.42 -33.65 13.81
C LEU A 834 -0.75 -32.73 13.46
N ASN A 835 -1.65 -33.19 12.60
CA ASN A 835 -2.85 -32.45 12.20
C ASN A 835 -3.76 -32.14 13.41
N GLU A 836 -3.94 -33.08 14.33
CA GLU A 836 -4.69 -32.85 15.58
C GLU A 836 -4.04 -31.79 16.48
N LYS A 837 -2.70 -31.80 16.62
CA LYS A 837 -1.96 -30.76 17.36
C LYS A 837 -2.20 -29.36 16.77
N PHE A 838 -2.00 -29.20 15.46
CA PHE A 838 -2.19 -27.92 14.78
C PHE A 838 -3.66 -27.46 14.78
N LEU A 839 -4.62 -28.40 14.70
CA LEU A 839 -6.04 -28.10 14.83
C LEU A 839 -6.38 -27.49 16.19
N ASN A 840 -5.84 -28.03 17.28
CA ASN A 840 -6.09 -27.51 18.62
C ASN A 840 -5.50 -26.11 18.81
N ILE A 841 -4.30 -25.86 18.27
CA ILE A 841 -3.65 -24.54 18.31
C ILE A 841 -4.47 -23.50 17.53
N GLU A 842 -4.86 -23.84 16.30
CA GLU A 842 -5.65 -22.95 15.43
C GLU A 842 -7.01 -22.62 16.03
N GLN A 843 -7.74 -23.61 16.57
CA GLN A 843 -9.03 -23.39 17.23
C GLN A 843 -8.89 -22.51 18.47
N ASN A 844 -7.85 -22.70 19.28
CA ASN A 844 -7.59 -21.86 20.45
C ASN A 844 -7.32 -20.41 20.04
N PHE A 845 -6.46 -20.20 19.03
CA PHE A 845 -6.15 -18.88 18.50
C PHE A 845 -7.39 -18.20 17.88
N SER A 846 -8.19 -18.95 17.11
CA SER A 846 -9.45 -18.48 16.50
C SER A 846 -10.46 -18.00 17.55
N ARG A 847 -10.66 -18.77 18.63
CA ARG A 847 -11.54 -18.38 19.74
C ARG A 847 -11.08 -17.06 20.36
N LYS A 848 -9.78 -16.89 20.57
CA LYS A 848 -9.19 -15.66 21.11
C LYS A 848 -9.38 -14.46 20.19
N ILE A 849 -9.17 -14.61 18.87
CA ILE A 849 -9.47 -13.53 17.91
C ILE A 849 -10.93 -13.09 18.04
N ASN A 850 -11.86 -14.04 18.07
CA ASN A 850 -13.27 -13.75 18.17
C ASN A 850 -13.60 -13.05 19.50
N ASP A 851 -13.02 -13.51 20.62
CA ASP A 851 -13.25 -12.90 21.93
C ASP A 851 -12.63 -11.50 22.07
N SER A 852 -11.42 -11.26 21.55
CA SER A 852 -10.72 -9.98 21.71
C SER A 852 -11.23 -8.90 20.76
N PHE A 853 -11.48 -9.26 19.49
CA PHE A 853 -11.74 -8.27 18.44
C PHE A 853 -13.23 -8.19 18.06
N ILE A 854 -14.01 -9.26 18.22
CA ILE A 854 -15.45 -9.25 17.86
C ILE A 854 -16.31 -8.77 19.05
N LYS A 855 -15.86 -8.88 20.30
CA LYS A 855 -16.59 -8.30 21.46
C LYS A 855 -16.57 -6.76 21.52
N ILE A 856 -15.71 -6.09 20.76
CA ILE A 856 -15.71 -4.62 20.65
C ILE A 856 -16.80 -4.13 19.68
N GLU A 857 -17.44 -5.02 18.91
CA GLU A 857 -18.62 -4.67 18.09
C GLU A 857 -19.94 -4.59 18.91
N PHE A 858 -19.93 -4.88 20.22
CA PHE A 858 -21.15 -4.98 21.03
C PHE A 858 -21.20 -4.13 22.32
N TYR A 859 -20.37 -3.10 22.47
CA TYR A 859 -20.54 -2.10 23.55
C TYR A 859 -20.40 -0.66 23.09
#